data_AF-A0A3R7WFP5-F1
#
_entry.id   AF-A0A3R7WFP5-F1
#
_cell.length_a   1.000
_cell.length_b   1.000
_cell.length_c   1.000
_cell.angle_alpha   90.00
_cell.angle_beta   90.00
_cell.angle_gamma   90.00
#
_symmetry.space_group_name_H-M   'P 1'
#
loop_
_entity.id
_entity.type
_entity.pdbx_description
1 polymer ?
#
loop_
_entity_poly.entity_id
_entity_poly.type
_entity_poly.pdbx_seq_one_letter_code
_entity_poly.pdbx_strand_id
1 'polypeptide(L)'
;MVLRLTDAQNATILAIAETIVGPLPDDVAKDIVSEHMDTVRNLSEGTDEAAGTPTEDELLATTQVHPRELGLLASVEVMLHKLPKDRWSEFEKVLYLLSTGWGTKVVTASARMVPFHELTVGEREDALRNLTLSSFAKVRSLFQVFKALVSFCMFAKTRSVHGKLNPLWENLHYPGRPEEKKRPPRSQFWEPTFEDMTAMAKVAGKGNPITLETDVVVIGSGAGGGVVGTSAELAQAGHRVLVLEKAVYFHPADASFNELQGFWDHYESAALLTSEDLSMMLLAGSASLPPPHELCHEWATTYNLPYFKSQAFQDAISTVCTRAGVSAEAVLHNVPNQVLLDGAIKLGYPVEAVPQNTNGHVHECGFCTLGCPYGEKQGSHVTWLRDAADAGAKFVDGCYVDKVTYVKDAASGVEATVLNGSVRLVVKAKTVVCCAGSLHTPALLLRSGLRNPNIGRHLRLHPVATEAITHPSVAQWLIHADKTTTNVVWKGDYERLEYLGDALIEYLVVTYAYIAHPTWQPGALTDWKGATVSNDALGKAALICFHIDQIMLTGSMRLDPLLVDKLADLKRLHAEGSSERPHVTMPKIFADGFEALCAAVFLDAGCDLHVIRDIFLGPLLSVVGPDAVAHVTRKNTPKPVDISPPPTLSTTDAAGENVEEDNLRHGEDVRNNDNDEAAVKPEPARVSHISTHQQPIEIIEIEDSDDE
;
A
#
# COMPACT_ATOMS: atom_id res chain seq x y z
N MET A 1 10.30 29.68 13.17
CA MET A 1 8.98 30.33 13.14
C MET A 1 8.00 29.25 12.74
N VAL A 2 7.12 28.81 13.64
CA VAL A 2 6.15 27.74 13.35
C VAL A 2 5.06 28.37 12.51
N LEU A 3 4.98 28.01 11.23
CA LEU A 3 3.92 28.45 10.32
C LEU A 3 2.62 27.77 10.75
N ARG A 4 1.71 28.54 11.37
CA ARG A 4 0.35 28.07 11.68
C ARG A 4 -0.52 28.19 10.44
N LEU A 5 -1.40 27.22 10.23
CA LEU A 5 -2.46 27.30 9.23
C LEU A 5 -3.34 28.53 9.50
N THR A 6 -3.80 29.17 8.43
CA THR A 6 -4.75 30.28 8.50
C THR A 6 -6.12 29.80 8.96
N ASP A 7 -6.96 30.71 9.48
CA ASP A 7 -8.32 30.38 9.91
C ASP A 7 -9.16 29.76 8.78
N ALA A 8 -8.98 30.23 7.55
CA ALA A 8 -9.67 29.70 6.37
C ALA A 8 -9.22 28.26 6.03
N GLN A 9 -7.92 27.96 6.16
CA GLN A 9 -7.40 26.60 5.96
C GLN A 9 -7.89 25.65 7.07
N ASN A 10 -7.94 26.11 8.33
CA ASN A 10 -8.49 25.34 9.44
C ASN A 10 -9.98 25.04 9.23
N ALA A 11 -10.76 26.03 8.78
CA ALA A 11 -12.17 25.84 8.43
C ALA A 11 -12.34 24.82 7.30
N THR A 12 -11.48 24.87 6.27
CA THR A 12 -11.50 23.90 5.17
C THR A 12 -11.18 22.47 5.63
N ILE A 13 -10.15 22.24 6.44
CA ILE A 13 -9.85 20.91 6.99
C ILE A 13 -11.04 20.38 7.79
N LEU A 14 -11.64 21.22 8.62
CA LEU A 14 -12.78 20.83 9.44
C LEU A 14 -14.00 20.50 8.61
N ALA A 15 -14.27 21.27 7.55
CA ALA A 15 -15.34 20.99 6.61
C ALA A 15 -15.13 19.66 5.86
N ILE A 16 -13.89 19.35 5.46
CA ILE A 16 -13.53 18.05 4.88
C ILE A 16 -13.77 16.94 5.90
N ALA A 17 -13.36 17.14 7.15
CA ALA A 17 -13.54 16.15 8.20
C ALA A 17 -15.01 15.87 8.53
N GLU A 18 -15.83 16.92 8.65
CA GLU A 18 -17.28 16.84 8.83
C GLU A 18 -17.96 16.10 7.67
N THR A 19 -17.45 16.21 6.44
CA THR A 19 -18.00 15.49 5.29
C THR A 19 -17.61 14.01 5.27
N ILE A 20 -16.41 13.64 5.74
CA ILE A 20 -15.92 12.25 5.66
C ILE A 20 -16.31 11.41 6.89
N VAL A 21 -16.23 12.00 8.09
CA VAL A 21 -16.42 11.31 9.37
C VAL A 21 -17.31 12.10 10.34
N GLY A 22 -18.10 13.04 9.81
CA GLY A 22 -19.05 13.80 10.62
C GLY A 22 -20.26 12.97 11.05
N PRO A 23 -21.13 13.56 11.87
CA PRO A 23 -22.34 12.92 12.34
C PRO A 23 -23.29 12.62 11.17
N LEU A 24 -23.98 11.48 11.26
CA LEU A 24 -25.00 11.09 10.29
C LEU A 24 -26.33 11.82 10.56
N PRO A 25 -27.15 12.09 9.53
CA PRO A 25 -28.53 12.54 9.74
C PRO A 25 -29.32 11.57 10.63
N ASP A 26 -30.18 12.09 11.52
CA ASP A 26 -30.90 11.29 12.53
C ASP A 26 -31.74 10.15 11.93
N ASP A 27 -32.35 10.36 10.77
CA ASP A 27 -33.12 9.36 10.03
C ASP A 27 -32.20 8.24 9.50
N VAL A 28 -31.11 8.62 8.83
CA VAL A 28 -30.10 7.67 8.32
C VAL A 28 -29.46 6.88 9.45
N ALA A 29 -29.13 7.54 10.57
CA ALA A 29 -28.56 6.90 11.75
C ALA A 29 -29.52 5.87 12.35
N LYS A 30 -30.81 6.22 12.50
CA LYS A 30 -31.83 5.29 13.01
C LYS A 30 -32.03 4.10 12.10
N ASP A 31 -32.07 4.33 10.79
CA ASP A 31 -32.20 3.26 9.82
C ASP A 31 -31.01 2.30 9.95
N ILE A 32 -29.76 2.78 9.88
CA ILE A 32 -28.55 1.95 9.99
C ILE A 32 -28.45 1.24 11.35
N VAL A 33 -28.80 1.90 12.46
CA VAL A 33 -28.71 1.27 13.78
C VAL A 33 -29.82 0.24 13.98
N SER A 34 -31.07 0.54 13.61
CA SER A 34 -32.16 -0.45 13.62
C SER A 34 -31.77 -1.66 12.77
N GLU A 35 -31.13 -1.37 11.62
CA GLU A 35 -30.64 -2.34 10.68
C GLU A 35 -29.60 -3.28 11.35
N HIS A 36 -28.60 -2.70 11.98
CA HIS A 36 -27.62 -3.47 12.76
C HIS A 36 -28.26 -4.24 13.93
N MET A 37 -29.24 -3.65 14.63
CA MET A 37 -29.82 -4.27 15.83
C MET A 37 -30.63 -5.50 15.51
N ASP A 38 -31.45 -5.51 14.44
CA ASP A 38 -32.11 -6.76 14.11
C ASP A 38 -31.08 -7.79 13.58
N THR A 39 -29.89 -7.37 13.07
CA THR A 39 -28.78 -8.28 12.67
C THR A 39 -28.34 -9.12 13.81
N VAL A 40 -27.99 -8.45 14.88
CA VAL A 40 -27.53 -9.13 16.07
C VAL A 40 -28.63 -10.04 16.61
N ARG A 41 -29.89 -9.57 16.65
CA ARG A 41 -31.02 -10.40 17.13
C ARG A 41 -31.20 -11.68 16.32
N ASN A 42 -31.27 -11.58 14.99
CA ASN A 42 -31.49 -12.74 14.11
C ASN A 42 -30.34 -13.77 14.17
N LEU A 43 -29.12 -13.32 14.51
CA LEU A 43 -27.95 -14.21 14.63
C LEU A 43 -27.79 -14.79 16.03
N SER A 44 -28.41 -14.18 17.04
CA SER A 44 -28.42 -14.63 18.44
C SER A 44 -29.56 -15.61 18.77
N GLU A 45 -30.44 -15.95 17.83
CA GLU A 45 -31.53 -16.91 18.07
C GLU A 45 -30.97 -18.30 18.47
N GLY A 46 -31.03 -18.62 19.77
CA GLY A 46 -30.60 -19.89 20.34
C GLY A 46 -29.36 -19.83 21.24
N THR A 47 -28.76 -18.65 21.43
CA THR A 47 -27.68 -18.43 22.41
C THR A 47 -28.14 -17.43 23.46
N ASP A 48 -27.79 -17.64 24.74
CA ASP A 48 -28.07 -16.67 25.81
C ASP A 48 -27.51 -15.30 25.39
N GLU A 49 -28.34 -14.26 25.44
CA GLU A 49 -27.99 -12.88 25.08
C GLU A 49 -26.61 -12.53 25.64
N ALA A 50 -25.63 -12.41 24.74
CA ALA A 50 -24.24 -12.27 25.13
C ALA A 50 -24.04 -10.94 25.86
N ALA A 51 -23.56 -11.03 27.12
CA ALA A 51 -23.08 -9.88 27.86
C ALA A 51 -22.05 -9.10 27.00
N GLY A 52 -22.33 -7.84 26.68
CA GLY A 52 -21.41 -6.95 25.98
C GLY A 52 -21.90 -6.36 24.65
N THR A 53 -23.07 -6.74 24.12
CA THR A 53 -23.60 -6.09 22.90
C THR A 53 -24.00 -4.62 23.19
N PRO A 54 -23.55 -3.64 22.38
CA PRO A 54 -24.00 -2.26 22.50
C PRO A 54 -25.51 -2.13 22.35
N THR A 55 -26.11 -1.27 23.17
CA THR A 55 -27.53 -0.91 23.07
C THR A 55 -27.79 -0.03 21.85
N GLU A 56 -29.04 0.02 21.40
CA GLU A 56 -29.48 0.91 20.31
C GLU A 56 -29.11 2.38 20.58
N ASP A 57 -29.33 2.85 21.80
CA ASP A 57 -28.97 4.21 22.23
C ASP A 57 -27.46 4.48 22.16
N GLU A 58 -26.63 3.49 22.53
CA GLU A 58 -25.16 3.59 22.47
C GLU A 58 -24.66 3.63 21.02
N LEU A 59 -25.25 2.82 20.13
CA LEU A 59 -24.92 2.84 18.70
C LEU A 59 -25.37 4.15 18.03
N LEU A 60 -26.57 4.64 18.35
CA LEU A 60 -27.04 5.94 17.88
C LEU A 60 -26.10 7.06 18.35
N ALA A 61 -25.66 7.06 19.61
CA ALA A 61 -24.70 8.03 20.11
C ALA A 61 -23.37 8.02 19.33
N THR A 62 -22.93 6.86 18.86
CA THR A 62 -21.71 6.69 18.05
C THR A 62 -21.82 7.35 16.68
N THR A 63 -22.99 7.29 16.05
CA THR A 63 -23.25 7.95 14.76
C THR A 63 -23.24 9.48 14.84
N GLN A 64 -23.30 10.03 16.06
CA GLN A 64 -23.41 11.47 16.32
C GLN A 64 -22.10 12.11 16.81
N VAL A 65 -21.00 11.35 16.89
CA VAL A 65 -19.72 11.88 17.37
C VAL A 65 -19.15 12.88 16.37
N HIS A 66 -18.98 14.13 16.82
CA HIS A 66 -18.45 15.18 15.97
C HIS A 66 -16.91 15.21 16.02
N PRO A 67 -16.21 15.37 14.86
CA PRO A 67 -14.74 15.55 14.82
C PRO A 67 -14.15 16.66 15.71
N ARG A 68 -14.95 17.69 16.04
CA ARG A 68 -14.56 18.78 16.94
C ARG A 68 -14.40 18.29 18.37
N GLU A 69 -15.24 17.36 18.80
CA GLU A 69 -15.17 16.79 20.15
C GLU A 69 -13.88 16.00 20.36
N LEU A 70 -13.31 15.42 19.30
CA LEU A 70 -12.03 14.73 19.33
C LEU A 70 -10.83 15.66 19.09
N GLY A 71 -11.06 16.96 18.90
CA GLY A 71 -9.99 17.93 18.66
C GLY A 71 -9.20 17.63 17.39
N LEU A 72 -9.89 17.14 16.34
CA LEU A 72 -9.27 16.65 15.11
C LEU A 72 -8.27 17.65 14.50
N LEU A 73 -8.60 18.95 14.49
CA LEU A 73 -7.72 19.98 13.94
C LEU A 73 -6.34 20.01 14.60
N ALA A 74 -6.27 19.89 15.93
CA ALA A 74 -4.99 19.88 16.64
C ALA A 74 -4.17 18.62 16.28
N SER A 75 -4.83 17.47 16.13
CA SER A 75 -4.19 16.23 15.72
C SER A 75 -3.66 16.29 14.28
N VAL A 76 -4.44 16.87 13.37
CA VAL A 76 -4.04 17.10 11.98
C VAL A 76 -2.85 18.06 11.91
N GLU A 77 -2.90 19.19 12.62
CA GLU A 77 -1.79 20.16 12.64
C GLU A 77 -0.49 19.48 13.12
N VAL A 78 -0.54 18.68 14.18
CA VAL A 78 0.63 17.93 14.66
C VAL A 78 1.15 16.95 13.61
N MET A 79 0.26 16.18 12.97
CA MET A 79 0.66 15.21 11.93
C MET A 79 1.33 15.90 10.74
N LEU A 80 0.79 17.02 10.30
CA LEU A 80 1.32 17.71 9.15
C LEU A 80 2.71 18.32 9.42
N HIS A 81 3.03 18.70 10.66
CA HIS A 81 4.38 19.12 11.06
C HIS A 81 5.42 17.99 11.04
N LYS A 82 4.99 16.73 10.95
CA LYS A 82 5.86 15.56 10.81
C LYS A 82 6.18 15.21 9.36
N LEU A 83 5.49 15.84 8.40
CA LEU A 83 5.78 15.64 6.99
C LEU A 83 7.12 16.29 6.60
N PRO A 84 7.81 15.75 5.58
CA PRO A 84 8.88 16.46 4.90
C PRO A 84 8.45 17.87 4.48
N LYS A 85 9.36 18.85 4.54
CA LYS A 85 9.05 20.28 4.32
C LYS A 85 8.42 20.57 2.95
N ASP A 86 8.88 19.87 1.93
CA ASP A 86 8.36 19.92 0.56
C ASP A 86 6.91 19.43 0.52
N ARG A 87 6.61 18.29 1.15
CA ARG A 87 5.25 17.72 1.23
C ARG A 87 4.30 18.59 2.04
N TRP A 88 4.77 19.15 3.15
CA TRP A 88 4.03 20.16 3.91
C TRP A 88 3.64 21.35 3.01
N SER A 89 4.61 21.89 2.25
CA SER A 89 4.36 23.03 1.37
C SER A 89 3.37 22.71 0.25
N GLU A 90 3.41 21.50 -0.31
CA GLU A 90 2.42 21.04 -1.30
C GLU A 90 1.02 20.97 -0.70
N PHE A 91 0.89 20.36 0.49
CA PHE A 91 -0.40 20.23 1.17
C PHE A 91 -0.98 21.60 1.55
N GLU A 92 -0.15 22.51 2.07
CA GLU A 92 -0.52 23.88 2.41
C GLU A 92 -1.08 24.65 1.21
N LYS A 93 -0.48 24.47 0.02
CA LYS A 93 -0.97 25.08 -1.24
C LYS A 93 -2.33 24.52 -1.64
N VAL A 94 -2.55 23.21 -1.51
CA VAL A 94 -3.86 22.61 -1.79
C VAL A 94 -4.92 23.14 -0.85
N LEU A 95 -4.63 23.22 0.46
CA LEU A 95 -5.54 23.79 1.44
C LEU A 95 -5.84 25.27 1.15
N TYR A 96 -4.83 26.03 0.73
CA TYR A 96 -5.01 27.41 0.31
C TYR A 96 -5.97 27.49 -0.88
N LEU A 97 -5.78 26.68 -1.92
CA LEU A 97 -6.69 26.65 -3.08
C LEU A 97 -8.13 26.34 -2.66
N LEU A 98 -8.32 25.30 -1.84
CA LEU A 98 -9.65 24.91 -1.34
C LEU A 98 -10.25 25.94 -0.36
N SER A 99 -9.44 26.82 0.23
CA SER A 99 -9.92 27.96 1.03
C SER A 99 -10.40 29.14 0.17
N THR A 100 -10.26 29.07 -1.16
CA THR A 100 -10.71 30.10 -2.10
C THR A 100 -11.81 29.57 -3.02
N GLY A 101 -12.73 30.42 -3.47
CA GLY A 101 -13.83 29.96 -4.32
C GLY A 101 -13.43 29.45 -5.70
N TRP A 102 -12.47 30.12 -6.34
CA TRP A 102 -11.96 29.68 -7.64
C TRP A 102 -11.12 28.41 -7.52
N GLY A 103 -10.31 28.28 -6.45
CA GLY A 103 -9.48 27.09 -6.23
C GLY A 103 -10.33 25.86 -5.95
N THR A 104 -11.38 25.96 -5.13
CA THR A 104 -12.37 24.88 -4.95
C THR A 104 -12.99 24.47 -6.27
N LYS A 105 -13.48 25.42 -7.08
CA LYS A 105 -14.10 25.14 -8.38
C LYS A 105 -13.17 24.39 -9.33
N VAL A 106 -11.90 24.80 -9.39
CA VAL A 106 -10.90 24.19 -10.27
C VAL A 106 -10.46 22.81 -9.77
N VAL A 107 -10.23 22.65 -8.47
CA VAL A 107 -9.67 21.43 -7.90
C VAL A 107 -10.72 20.33 -7.80
N THR A 108 -11.95 20.66 -7.38
CA THR A 108 -13.00 19.68 -7.08
C THR A 108 -14.15 19.67 -8.10
N ALA A 109 -14.09 20.51 -9.13
CA ALA A 109 -15.19 20.72 -10.07
C ALA A 109 -16.55 21.04 -9.37
N SER A 110 -16.52 21.69 -8.19
CA SER A 110 -17.72 21.99 -7.40
C SER A 110 -18.76 22.76 -8.20
N ALA A 111 -20.05 22.64 -7.89
CA ALA A 111 -21.09 23.39 -8.61
C ALA A 111 -20.89 24.92 -8.48
N ARG A 112 -20.61 25.39 -7.27
CA ARG A 112 -20.44 26.80 -6.92
C ARG A 112 -18.96 27.18 -6.77
N MET A 113 -18.65 28.45 -7.08
CA MET A 113 -17.33 29.05 -6.93
C MET A 113 -17.22 29.78 -5.58
N VAL A 114 -17.24 29.01 -4.49
CA VAL A 114 -17.10 29.49 -3.10
C VAL A 114 -16.07 28.64 -2.36
N PRO A 115 -15.41 29.16 -1.31
CA PRO A 115 -14.49 28.36 -0.49
C PRO A 115 -15.11 27.02 -0.08
N PHE A 116 -14.30 25.96 0.03
CA PHE A 116 -14.80 24.61 0.30
C PHE A 116 -15.64 24.55 1.60
N HIS A 117 -15.22 25.28 2.63
CA HIS A 117 -15.95 25.35 3.91
C HIS A 117 -17.28 26.13 3.84
N GLU A 118 -17.57 26.85 2.75
CA GLU A 118 -18.85 27.52 2.51
C GLU A 118 -19.82 26.69 1.65
N LEU A 119 -19.37 25.56 1.11
CA LEU A 119 -20.25 24.58 0.44
C LEU A 119 -21.18 23.93 1.46
N THR A 120 -22.38 23.53 1.03
CA THR A 120 -23.27 22.68 1.84
C THR A 120 -22.71 21.27 1.98
N VAL A 121 -23.23 20.47 2.92
CA VAL A 121 -22.72 19.09 3.13
C VAL A 121 -22.80 18.26 1.85
N GLY A 122 -23.94 18.22 1.16
CA GLY A 122 -24.07 17.51 -0.12
C GLY A 122 -23.15 18.05 -1.21
N GLU A 123 -22.95 19.37 -1.29
CA GLU A 123 -22.00 19.96 -2.24
C GLU A 123 -20.54 19.58 -1.93
N ARG A 124 -20.19 19.41 -0.66
CA ARG A 124 -18.86 18.93 -0.24
C ARG A 124 -18.69 17.45 -0.58
N GLU A 125 -19.71 16.62 -0.39
CA GLU A 125 -19.70 15.21 -0.77
C GLU A 125 -19.47 15.05 -2.27
N ASP A 126 -20.21 15.79 -3.09
CA ASP A 126 -20.02 15.82 -4.54
C ASP A 126 -18.62 16.30 -4.93
N ALA A 127 -18.12 17.36 -4.28
CA ALA A 127 -16.78 17.88 -4.50
C ALA A 127 -15.70 16.83 -4.18
N LEU A 128 -15.82 16.09 -3.07
CA LEU A 128 -14.89 15.02 -2.71
C LEU A 128 -15.03 13.81 -3.65
N ARG A 129 -16.26 13.47 -4.08
CA ARG A 129 -16.51 12.42 -5.08
C ARG A 129 -15.89 12.77 -6.44
N ASN A 130 -15.95 14.04 -6.85
CA ASN A 130 -15.30 14.49 -8.09
C ASN A 130 -13.78 14.35 -8.04
N LEU A 131 -13.16 14.49 -6.85
CA LEU A 131 -11.73 14.21 -6.69
C LEU A 131 -11.43 12.75 -7.05
N THR A 132 -12.22 11.79 -6.57
CA THR A 132 -12.00 10.36 -6.84
C THR A 132 -12.17 10.00 -8.31
N LEU A 133 -13.07 10.69 -9.01
CA LEU A 133 -13.37 10.49 -10.43
C LEU A 133 -12.50 11.31 -11.38
N SER A 134 -11.58 12.14 -10.86
CA SER A 134 -10.74 13.01 -11.68
C SER A 134 -9.86 12.23 -12.65
N SER A 135 -9.67 12.72 -13.87
CA SER A 135 -8.72 12.14 -14.83
C SER A 135 -7.26 12.33 -14.41
N PHE A 136 -6.97 13.30 -13.54
CA PHE A 136 -5.62 13.59 -13.05
C PHE A 136 -5.28 12.78 -11.79
N ALA A 137 -4.26 11.91 -11.87
CA ALA A 137 -3.85 11.06 -10.76
C ALA A 137 -3.54 11.84 -9.48
N LYS A 138 -2.82 12.97 -9.58
CA LYS A 138 -2.52 13.83 -8.42
C LYS A 138 -3.77 14.35 -7.72
N VAL A 139 -4.85 14.63 -8.46
CA VAL A 139 -6.12 15.11 -7.89
C VAL A 139 -6.88 13.96 -7.23
N ARG A 140 -6.88 12.76 -7.84
CA ARG A 140 -7.46 11.55 -7.22
C ARG A 140 -6.79 11.22 -5.89
N SER A 141 -5.48 11.32 -5.82
CA SER A 141 -4.73 11.02 -4.60
C SER A 141 -5.03 11.99 -3.45
N LEU A 142 -5.47 13.22 -3.73
CA LEU A 142 -5.86 14.18 -2.67
C LEU A 142 -7.00 13.64 -1.81
N PHE A 143 -8.00 12.99 -2.42
CA PHE A 143 -9.09 12.39 -1.66
C PHE A 143 -8.57 11.31 -0.70
N GLN A 144 -7.66 10.44 -1.18
CA GLN A 144 -7.10 9.37 -0.34
C GLN A 144 -6.29 9.94 0.82
N VAL A 145 -5.51 10.99 0.59
CA VAL A 145 -4.77 11.69 1.65
C VAL A 145 -5.73 12.30 2.67
N PHE A 146 -6.77 13.02 2.24
CA PHE A 146 -7.74 13.61 3.15
C PHE A 146 -8.50 12.56 3.96
N LYS A 147 -9.00 11.51 3.29
CA LYS A 147 -9.68 10.38 3.93
C LYS A 147 -8.78 9.72 4.98
N ALA A 148 -7.57 9.31 4.59
CA ALA A 148 -6.65 8.64 5.50
C ALA A 148 -6.28 9.51 6.71
N LEU A 149 -5.95 10.79 6.48
CA LEU A 149 -5.56 11.74 7.53
C LEU A 149 -6.69 11.98 8.53
N VAL A 150 -7.90 12.26 8.03
CA VAL A 150 -9.08 12.54 8.85
C VAL A 150 -9.52 11.30 9.61
N SER A 151 -9.67 10.15 8.93
CA SER A 151 -10.07 8.90 9.58
C SER A 151 -9.05 8.50 10.65
N PHE A 152 -7.75 8.58 10.35
CA PHE A 152 -6.72 8.28 11.35
C PHE A 152 -6.80 9.21 12.56
N CYS A 153 -6.97 10.53 12.36
CA CYS A 153 -7.18 11.46 13.48
C CYS A 153 -8.46 11.20 14.29
N MET A 154 -9.52 10.70 13.64
CA MET A 154 -10.78 10.39 14.30
C MET A 154 -10.66 9.13 15.16
N PHE A 155 -10.12 8.06 14.60
CA PHE A 155 -10.06 6.76 15.27
C PHE A 155 -8.86 6.61 16.19
N ALA A 156 -7.68 7.14 15.85
CA ALA A 156 -6.47 6.94 16.65
C ALA A 156 -6.37 7.85 17.89
N LYS A 157 -7.23 8.87 18.00
CA LYS A 157 -7.22 9.82 19.11
C LYS A 157 -7.82 9.19 20.37
N THR A 158 -7.04 9.05 21.44
CA THR A 158 -7.54 8.42 22.68
C THR A 158 -8.52 9.26 23.50
N ARG A 159 -8.39 10.59 23.51
CA ARG A 159 -9.21 11.45 24.37
C ARG A 159 -9.86 12.59 23.62
N SER A 160 -11.11 12.86 23.96
CA SER A 160 -11.85 14.04 23.53
C SER A 160 -11.28 15.32 24.15
N VAL A 161 -11.71 16.48 23.66
CA VAL A 161 -11.38 17.80 24.21
C VAL A 161 -11.82 17.97 25.67
N HIS A 162 -12.76 17.13 26.13
CA HIS A 162 -13.23 17.09 27.52
C HIS A 162 -12.48 16.07 28.39
N GLY A 163 -11.45 15.41 27.85
CA GLY A 163 -10.63 14.43 28.57
C GLY A 163 -11.27 13.04 28.73
N LYS A 164 -12.49 12.81 28.22
CA LYS A 164 -13.11 11.48 28.16
C LYS A 164 -12.40 10.61 27.11
N LEU A 165 -12.49 9.29 27.25
CA LEU A 165 -12.03 8.36 26.21
C LEU A 165 -12.76 8.63 24.89
N ASN A 166 -12.17 8.20 23.78
CA ASN A 166 -12.79 8.30 22.48
C ASN A 166 -14.15 7.58 22.51
N PRO A 167 -15.26 8.30 22.28
CA PRO A 167 -16.59 7.69 22.36
C PRO A 167 -16.80 6.59 21.31
N LEU A 168 -16.03 6.59 20.22
CA LEU A 168 -16.11 5.53 19.20
C LEU A 168 -15.51 4.20 19.69
N TRP A 169 -14.61 4.21 20.67
CA TRP A 169 -13.86 3.01 21.06
C TRP A 169 -14.67 2.02 21.90
N GLU A 170 -15.62 2.52 22.70
CA GLU A 170 -16.42 1.71 23.61
C GLU A 170 -17.24 0.66 22.85
N ASN A 171 -17.95 1.09 21.81
CA ASN A 171 -18.76 0.20 20.97
C ASN A 171 -17.95 -0.64 19.98
N LEU A 172 -16.71 -0.25 19.71
CA LEU A 172 -15.77 -1.09 18.96
C LEU A 172 -15.11 -2.15 19.84
N HIS A 173 -15.40 -2.17 21.15
CA HIS A 173 -14.70 -2.96 22.16
C HIS A 173 -13.18 -2.77 22.07
N TYR A 174 -12.76 -1.56 21.71
CA TYR A 174 -11.36 -1.23 21.57
C TYR A 174 -10.83 -0.65 22.89
N PRO A 175 -9.99 -1.38 23.64
CA PRO A 175 -9.57 -0.94 24.97
C PRO A 175 -8.64 0.28 24.93
N GLY A 176 -8.07 0.59 23.76
CA GLY A 176 -7.19 1.74 23.56
C GLY A 176 -5.84 1.67 24.26
N ARG A 177 -5.60 0.61 25.03
CA ARG A 177 -4.35 0.25 25.69
C ARG A 177 -4.35 -1.25 26.02
N PRO A 178 -3.18 -1.85 26.26
CA PRO A 178 -3.06 -3.23 26.74
C PRO A 178 -3.67 -3.39 28.14
N GLU A 179 -4.54 -4.37 28.33
CA GLU A 179 -5.22 -4.67 29.61
C GLU A 179 -5.14 -6.15 30.02
N GLU A 180 -4.52 -7.01 29.20
CA GLU A 180 -4.51 -8.47 29.36
C GLU A 180 -3.76 -8.90 30.62
N LYS A 181 -2.70 -8.17 30.99
CA LYS A 181 -1.95 -8.40 32.23
C LYS A 181 -1.32 -7.13 32.76
N LYS A 182 -0.92 -7.17 34.04
CA LYS A 182 -0.24 -6.05 34.69
C LYS A 182 1.09 -5.77 33.99
N ARG A 183 1.30 -4.51 33.61
CA ARG A 183 2.57 -4.08 33.00
C ARG A 183 3.73 -4.29 33.99
N PRO A 184 4.87 -4.84 33.52
CA PRO A 184 6.05 -5.01 34.34
C PRO A 184 6.61 -3.64 34.80
N PRO A 185 7.25 -3.59 35.98
CA PRO A 185 7.89 -2.37 36.46
C PRO A 185 9.06 -1.97 35.56
N ARG A 186 9.40 -0.68 35.52
CA ARG A 186 10.51 -0.15 34.72
C ARG A 186 11.82 -0.94 34.91
N SER A 187 12.13 -1.31 36.15
CA SER A 187 13.34 -2.05 36.53
C SER A 187 13.48 -3.44 35.90
N GLN A 188 12.41 -3.99 35.31
CA GLN A 188 12.45 -5.28 34.62
C GLN A 188 12.99 -5.15 33.19
N PHE A 189 12.94 -3.96 32.61
CA PHE A 189 13.49 -3.69 31.29
C PHE A 189 14.98 -3.36 31.43
N TRP A 190 15.77 -3.84 30.48
CA TRP A 190 17.16 -3.43 30.38
C TRP A 190 17.23 -2.05 29.70
N GLU A 191 18.25 -1.27 30.06
CA GLU A 191 18.49 0.06 29.49
C GLU A 191 19.91 0.17 28.92
N PRO A 192 20.07 0.60 27.66
CA PRO A 192 21.38 0.91 27.09
C PRO A 192 22.00 2.13 27.75
N THR A 193 23.33 2.10 27.85
CA THR A 193 24.12 3.28 28.25
C THR A 193 24.54 4.05 27.00
N PHE A 194 24.17 5.33 26.93
CA PHE A 194 24.53 6.22 25.83
C PHE A 194 25.74 7.08 26.17
N GLU A 195 26.49 7.47 25.15
CA GLU A 195 27.55 8.47 25.27
C GLU A 195 26.94 9.88 25.48
N ASP A 196 27.47 10.63 26.45
CA ASP A 196 26.96 11.98 26.78
C ASP A 196 27.43 13.02 25.76
N MET A 197 26.68 13.14 24.66
CA MET A 197 26.94 14.12 23.61
C MET A 197 26.93 15.56 24.10
N THR A 198 26.15 15.87 25.15
CA THR A 198 26.06 17.23 25.69
C THR A 198 27.33 17.59 26.44
N ALA A 199 27.85 16.69 27.27
CA ALA A 199 29.14 16.87 27.95
C ALA A 199 30.29 16.93 26.93
N MET A 200 30.30 16.03 25.94
CA MET A 200 31.32 16.03 24.89
C MET A 200 31.31 17.32 24.04
N ALA A 201 30.13 17.85 23.71
CA ALA A 201 30.02 19.13 23.00
C ALA A 201 30.61 20.29 23.82
N LYS A 202 30.39 20.32 25.14
CA LYS A 202 30.98 21.32 26.03
C LYS A 202 32.51 21.24 26.04
N VAL A 203 33.07 20.03 26.04
CA VAL A 203 34.52 19.80 26.01
C VAL A 203 35.12 20.20 24.66
N ALA A 204 34.45 19.87 23.54
CA ALA A 204 34.90 20.25 22.20
C ALA A 204 34.91 21.78 22.01
N GLY A 205 33.98 22.48 22.64
CA GLY A 205 33.83 23.93 22.54
C GLY A 205 32.94 24.34 21.36
N LYS A 206 32.36 25.54 21.46
CA LYS A 206 31.35 26.03 20.51
C LYS A 206 31.90 26.10 19.08
N GLY A 207 31.21 25.45 18.15
CA GLY A 207 31.56 25.42 16.72
C GLY A 207 32.57 24.33 16.33
N ASN A 208 33.16 23.63 17.30
CA ASN A 208 34.06 22.51 17.04
C ASN A 208 33.27 21.19 17.00
N PRO A 209 33.69 20.22 16.15
CA PRO A 209 33.06 18.91 16.11
C PRO A 209 33.44 18.07 17.34
N ILE A 210 32.52 17.24 17.82
CA ILE A 210 32.84 16.11 18.69
C ILE A 210 33.62 15.10 17.85
N THR A 211 34.72 14.56 18.38
CA THR A 211 35.51 13.52 17.69
C THR A 211 35.55 12.25 18.54
N LEU A 212 35.14 11.13 17.96
CA LEU A 212 35.22 9.80 18.55
C LEU A 212 36.08 8.88 17.70
N GLU A 213 36.71 7.89 18.33
CA GLU A 213 37.51 6.88 17.64
C GLU A 213 37.09 5.48 18.10
N THR A 214 36.79 4.61 17.13
CA THR A 214 36.36 3.24 17.36
C THR A 214 36.99 2.32 16.32
N ASP A 215 36.91 1.00 16.49
CA ASP A 215 37.37 0.08 15.45
C ASP A 215 36.28 -0.10 14.38
N VAL A 216 35.03 -0.25 14.82
CA VAL A 216 33.86 -0.39 13.94
C VAL A 216 32.75 0.58 14.33
N VAL A 217 32.16 1.24 13.34
CA VAL A 217 30.95 2.06 13.49
C VAL A 217 29.79 1.42 12.74
N VAL A 218 28.67 1.23 13.43
CA VAL A 218 27.43 0.66 12.89
C VAL A 218 26.39 1.77 12.81
N ILE A 219 25.80 1.96 11.63
CA ILE A 219 24.84 3.05 11.36
C ILE A 219 23.43 2.47 11.29
N GLY A 220 22.60 2.81 12.28
CA GLY A 220 21.24 2.32 12.47
C GLY A 220 21.18 1.14 13.44
N SER A 221 20.21 1.16 14.37
CA SER A 221 20.01 0.12 15.39
C SER A 221 18.78 -0.76 15.14
N GLY A 222 18.25 -0.76 13.91
CA GLY A 222 17.12 -1.60 13.50
C GLY A 222 17.50 -3.08 13.32
N ALA A 223 16.68 -3.85 12.62
CA ALA A 223 16.94 -5.29 12.41
C ALA A 223 18.32 -5.56 11.79
N GLY A 224 18.76 -4.75 10.80
CA GLY A 224 20.10 -4.90 10.23
C GLY A 224 21.24 -4.49 11.17
N GLY A 225 21.02 -3.57 12.11
CA GLY A 225 22.06 -3.12 13.06
C GLY A 225 22.14 -3.95 14.33
N GLY A 226 20.99 -4.52 14.72
CA GLY A 226 20.85 -5.41 15.86
C GLY A 226 20.97 -6.88 15.48
N VAL A 227 20.12 -7.41 14.58
CA VAL A 227 20.12 -8.85 14.20
C VAL A 227 21.38 -9.24 13.45
N VAL A 228 21.97 -8.33 12.67
CA VAL A 228 23.33 -8.62 12.23
C VAL A 228 24.17 -8.53 13.48
N GLY A 229 24.63 -9.71 13.90
CA GLY A 229 25.60 -9.91 14.95
C GLY A 229 26.83 -9.03 14.83
N THR A 230 27.02 -8.22 13.79
CA THR A 230 28.05 -7.17 13.73
C THR A 230 28.23 -6.43 15.04
N SER A 231 27.17 -5.96 15.70
CA SER A 231 27.38 -5.21 16.95
C SER A 231 27.79 -6.13 18.11
N ALA A 232 27.06 -7.23 18.30
CA ALA A 232 27.29 -8.17 19.41
C ALA A 232 28.49 -9.08 19.18
N GLU A 233 28.55 -9.80 18.06
CA GLU A 233 29.65 -10.67 17.65
C GLU A 233 30.97 -9.89 17.48
N LEU A 234 31.00 -8.68 16.88
CA LEU A 234 32.27 -7.95 16.82
C LEU A 234 32.71 -7.45 18.19
N ALA A 235 31.78 -7.01 19.04
CA ALA A 235 32.11 -6.63 20.42
C ALA A 235 32.61 -7.85 21.22
N GLN A 236 31.96 -9.01 21.09
CA GLN A 236 32.36 -10.28 21.69
C GLN A 236 33.71 -10.78 21.14
N ALA A 237 34.02 -10.49 19.87
CA ALA A 237 35.33 -10.72 19.26
C ALA A 237 36.40 -9.71 19.74
N GLY A 238 36.04 -8.76 20.60
CA GLY A 238 36.95 -7.80 21.23
C GLY A 238 37.17 -6.50 20.45
N HIS A 239 36.36 -6.22 19.42
CA HIS A 239 36.42 -4.94 18.71
C HIS A 239 35.67 -3.84 19.49
N ARG A 240 36.19 -2.62 19.46
CA ARG A 240 35.43 -1.45 19.92
C ARG A 240 34.35 -1.13 18.88
N VAL A 241 33.10 -1.19 19.31
CA VAL A 241 31.93 -0.96 18.45
C VAL A 241 31.17 0.27 18.95
N LEU A 242 30.83 1.17 18.02
CA LEU A 242 29.95 2.30 18.25
C LEU A 242 28.72 2.20 17.36
N VAL A 243 27.53 2.17 17.95
CA VAL A 243 26.24 2.15 17.25
C VAL A 243 25.65 3.56 17.23
N LEU A 244 25.28 4.05 16.05
CA LEU A 244 24.69 5.37 15.85
C LEU A 244 23.23 5.21 15.38
N GLU A 245 22.27 5.76 16.11
CA GLU A 245 20.85 5.74 15.76
C GLU A 245 20.32 7.17 15.61
N LYS A 246 19.53 7.43 14.58
CA LYS A 246 18.96 8.77 14.34
C LYS A 246 17.81 9.08 15.30
N ALA A 247 17.02 8.05 15.66
CA ALA A 247 15.94 8.18 16.62
C ALA A 247 16.51 8.33 18.03
N VAL A 248 15.70 8.86 18.94
CA VAL A 248 15.99 8.91 20.37
C VAL A 248 15.53 7.60 21.01
N TYR A 249 16.27 7.11 21.99
CA TYR A 249 15.88 5.89 22.69
C TYR A 249 14.53 6.06 23.37
N PHE A 250 13.64 5.10 23.10
CA PHE A 250 12.31 5.04 23.69
C PHE A 250 12.23 3.85 24.64
N HIS A 251 12.03 4.12 25.93
CA HIS A 251 11.95 3.07 26.93
C HIS A 251 10.57 2.39 26.91
N PRO A 252 10.47 1.04 26.91
CA PRO A 252 9.18 0.34 26.82
C PRO A 252 8.16 0.72 27.89
N ALA A 253 8.60 1.00 29.12
CA ALA A 253 7.71 1.43 30.21
C ALA A 253 7.11 2.84 30.01
N ASP A 254 7.70 3.66 29.14
CA ASP A 254 7.21 5.00 28.84
C ASP A 254 6.18 4.98 27.68
N ALA A 255 5.95 3.82 27.07
CA ALA A 255 4.94 3.62 26.03
C ALA A 255 3.53 3.84 26.58
N SER A 256 2.85 4.84 26.02
CA SER A 256 1.44 5.08 26.29
C SER A 256 0.54 4.01 25.66
N PHE A 257 0.98 3.42 24.53
CA PHE A 257 0.18 2.59 23.61
C PHE A 257 -1.05 3.32 23.03
N ASN A 258 -1.03 4.65 23.08
CA ASN A 258 -1.92 5.48 22.29
C ASN A 258 -1.54 5.32 20.81
N GLU A 259 -2.49 4.99 19.95
CA GLU A 259 -2.23 4.76 18.53
C GLU A 259 -1.56 5.96 17.86
N LEU A 260 -2.17 7.14 17.96
CA LEU A 260 -1.68 8.34 17.30
C LEU A 260 -0.22 8.66 17.69
N GLN A 261 0.10 8.61 18.99
CA GLN A 261 1.43 8.83 19.52
C GLN A 261 2.39 7.68 19.16
N GLY A 262 1.93 6.43 19.20
CA GLY A 262 2.74 5.26 18.87
C GLY A 262 3.19 5.29 17.40
N PHE A 263 2.31 5.70 16.48
CA PHE A 263 2.70 5.93 15.08
C PHE A 263 3.75 7.04 14.96
N TRP A 264 3.65 8.10 15.75
CA TRP A 264 4.63 9.20 15.76
C TRP A 264 6.01 8.78 16.27
N ASP A 265 6.04 7.95 17.31
CA ASP A 265 7.27 7.59 18.00
C ASP A 265 7.98 6.40 17.34
N HIS A 266 7.24 5.50 16.69
CA HIS A 266 7.78 4.22 16.21
C HIS A 266 7.93 4.10 14.69
N TYR A 267 7.29 4.97 13.90
CA TYR A 267 7.33 4.88 12.43
C TYR A 267 8.04 6.08 11.79
N GLU A 268 8.77 5.79 10.71
CA GLU A 268 9.39 6.83 9.89
C GLU A 268 8.34 7.82 9.39
N SER A 269 8.60 9.12 9.58
CA SER A 269 7.66 10.19 9.21
C SER A 269 6.22 9.94 9.70
N ALA A 270 6.06 9.36 10.89
CA ALA A 270 4.76 9.05 11.47
C ALA A 270 3.86 8.16 10.60
N ALA A 271 4.46 7.24 9.82
CA ALA A 271 3.77 6.42 8.81
C ALA A 271 3.12 7.21 7.65
N LEU A 272 3.43 8.50 7.50
CA LEU A 272 2.93 9.35 6.42
C LEU A 272 3.87 9.40 5.21
N LEU A 273 4.89 8.55 5.18
CA LEU A 273 5.78 8.47 4.02
C LEU A 273 5.02 7.86 2.84
N THR A 274 5.05 8.50 1.67
CA THR A 274 4.32 8.06 0.47
C THR A 274 5.19 8.08 -0.77
N SER A 275 4.81 7.32 -1.80
CA SER A 275 5.37 7.44 -3.15
C SER A 275 5.09 8.82 -3.76
N GLU A 276 5.84 9.22 -4.80
CA GLU A 276 5.71 10.54 -5.42
C GLU A 276 4.36 10.81 -6.07
N ASP A 277 3.73 9.76 -6.58
CA ASP A 277 2.39 9.75 -7.15
C ASP A 277 1.29 9.52 -6.09
N LEU A 278 1.68 9.35 -4.82
CA LEU A 278 0.82 9.08 -3.66
C LEU A 278 0.00 7.78 -3.79
N SER A 279 0.37 6.87 -4.69
CA SER A 279 -0.31 5.58 -4.87
C SER A 279 -0.02 4.58 -3.76
N MET A 280 1.10 4.75 -3.04
CA MET A 280 1.51 3.88 -1.95
C MET A 280 1.91 4.66 -0.71
N MET A 281 1.37 4.27 0.44
CA MET A 281 1.85 4.67 1.76
C MET A 281 2.86 3.64 2.27
N LEU A 282 3.93 4.10 2.91
CA LEU A 282 5.07 3.29 3.35
C LEU A 282 5.10 3.21 4.87
N LEU A 283 4.83 2.02 5.39
CA LEU A 283 5.08 1.67 6.79
C LEU A 283 6.50 1.13 6.91
N ALA A 284 7.46 2.02 7.15
CA ALA A 284 8.85 1.64 7.36
C ALA A 284 9.05 1.08 8.78
N GLY A 285 8.97 -0.24 8.91
CA GLY A 285 9.23 -0.99 10.14
C GLY A 285 9.92 -2.33 9.85
N SER A 286 10.16 -3.14 10.88
CA SER A 286 10.76 -4.47 10.74
C SER A 286 9.78 -5.57 11.12
N ALA A 287 9.71 -6.63 10.29
CA ALA A 287 9.07 -7.90 10.59
C ALA A 287 10.11 -9.02 10.54
N SER A 288 9.85 -10.13 11.23
CA SER A 288 10.76 -11.28 11.33
C SER A 288 10.07 -12.52 10.80
N LEU A 289 10.34 -12.87 9.55
CA LEU A 289 9.90 -14.13 8.94
C LEU A 289 11.12 -14.79 8.29
N PRO A 290 11.31 -16.11 8.47
CA PRO A 290 12.32 -16.83 7.69
C PRO A 290 11.94 -16.76 6.20
N PRO A 291 12.92 -16.57 5.29
CA PRO A 291 12.63 -16.59 3.87
C PRO A 291 12.16 -17.99 3.45
N PRO A 292 11.10 -18.12 2.63
CA PRO A 292 10.66 -19.40 2.09
C PRO A 292 11.79 -20.13 1.36
N HIS A 293 11.77 -21.46 1.40
CA HIS A 293 12.82 -22.29 0.78
C HIS A 293 12.84 -22.11 -0.74
N GLU A 294 11.67 -21.97 -1.37
CA GLU A 294 11.49 -21.73 -2.80
C GLU A 294 12.14 -20.42 -3.22
N LEU A 295 12.00 -19.37 -2.41
CA LEU A 295 12.62 -18.07 -2.66
C LEU A 295 14.14 -18.16 -2.58
N CYS A 296 14.67 -18.85 -1.57
CA CYS A 296 16.11 -19.09 -1.46
C CYS A 296 16.65 -19.91 -2.64
N HIS A 297 15.86 -20.87 -3.13
CA HIS A 297 16.18 -21.65 -4.31
C HIS A 297 16.24 -20.76 -5.56
N GLU A 298 15.22 -19.93 -5.79
CA GLU A 298 15.15 -18.98 -6.90
C GLU A 298 16.34 -18.01 -6.89
N TRP A 299 16.69 -17.45 -5.74
CA TRP A 299 17.87 -16.58 -5.61
C TRP A 299 19.16 -17.30 -6.02
N ALA A 300 19.32 -18.55 -5.62
CA ALA A 300 20.52 -19.32 -5.93
C ALA A 300 20.60 -19.76 -7.39
N THR A 301 19.48 -20.13 -8.02
CA THR A 301 19.47 -20.66 -9.39
C THR A 301 19.21 -19.58 -10.44
N THR A 302 18.11 -18.84 -10.33
CA THR A 302 17.70 -17.83 -11.31
C THR A 302 18.60 -16.60 -11.28
N TYR A 303 18.97 -16.14 -10.08
CA TYR A 303 19.79 -14.93 -9.91
C TYR A 303 21.28 -15.23 -9.66
N ASN A 304 21.67 -16.51 -9.70
CA ASN A 304 23.05 -16.97 -9.53
C ASN A 304 23.71 -16.50 -8.22
N LEU A 305 22.97 -16.58 -7.11
CA LEU A 305 23.42 -16.25 -5.76
C LEU A 305 23.51 -17.50 -4.88
N PRO A 306 24.49 -18.41 -5.11
CA PRO A 306 24.55 -19.73 -4.48
C PRO A 306 24.66 -19.69 -2.94
N TYR A 307 25.08 -18.55 -2.38
CA TYR A 307 25.14 -18.33 -0.93
C TYR A 307 23.81 -18.60 -0.23
N PHE A 308 22.67 -18.26 -0.83
CA PHE A 308 21.35 -18.46 -0.22
C PHE A 308 20.93 -19.93 -0.10
N LYS A 309 21.63 -20.85 -0.78
CA LYS A 309 21.49 -22.31 -0.57
C LYS A 309 22.62 -22.91 0.25
N SER A 310 23.58 -22.11 0.71
CA SER A 310 24.70 -22.60 1.49
C SER A 310 24.28 -22.95 2.91
N GLN A 311 24.99 -23.91 3.52
CA GLN A 311 24.82 -24.25 4.93
C GLN A 311 25.01 -23.02 5.83
N ALA A 312 25.96 -22.14 5.49
CA ALA A 312 26.24 -20.92 6.25
C ALA A 312 25.03 -19.97 6.33
N PHE A 313 24.22 -19.86 5.25
CA PHE A 313 23.01 -19.05 5.28
C PHE A 313 21.91 -19.71 6.12
N GLN A 314 21.75 -21.03 6.00
CA GLN A 314 20.78 -21.79 6.80
C GLN A 314 21.10 -21.72 8.30
N ASP A 315 22.38 -21.85 8.65
CA ASP A 315 22.87 -21.72 10.02
C ASP A 315 22.62 -20.30 10.57
N ALA A 316 22.80 -19.27 9.74
CA ALA A 316 22.51 -17.89 10.13
C ALA A 316 21.01 -17.66 10.40
N ILE A 317 20.13 -18.15 9.52
CA ILE A 317 18.67 -18.07 9.73
C ILE A 317 18.26 -18.84 10.99
N SER A 318 18.76 -20.07 11.17
CA SER A 318 18.50 -20.89 12.35
C SER A 318 18.95 -20.21 13.64
N THR A 319 20.15 -19.61 13.64
CA THR A 319 20.70 -18.87 14.77
C THR A 319 19.81 -17.69 15.15
N VAL A 320 19.36 -16.92 14.15
CA VAL A 320 18.48 -15.76 14.37
C VAL A 320 17.11 -16.20 14.91
N CYS A 321 16.47 -17.17 14.27
CA CYS A 321 15.17 -17.69 14.69
C CYS A 321 15.22 -18.28 16.10
N THR A 322 16.29 -19.02 16.42
CA THR A 322 16.51 -19.58 17.76
C THR A 322 16.73 -18.48 18.80
N ARG A 323 17.58 -17.49 18.53
CA ARG A 323 17.87 -16.40 19.48
C ARG A 323 16.66 -15.51 19.75
N ALA A 324 15.81 -15.28 18.75
CA ALA A 324 14.56 -14.53 18.86
C ALA A 324 13.38 -15.39 19.33
N GLY A 325 13.57 -16.71 19.48
CA GLY A 325 12.54 -17.67 19.86
C GLY A 325 11.30 -17.58 18.98
N VAL A 326 11.51 -17.58 17.66
CA VAL A 326 10.46 -17.54 16.64
C VAL A 326 9.70 -18.86 16.63
N SER A 327 8.42 -18.84 16.99
CA SER A 327 7.57 -20.03 17.03
C SER A 327 6.10 -19.68 16.77
N ALA A 328 5.36 -20.62 16.20
CA ALA A 328 3.92 -20.54 16.04
C ALA A 328 3.15 -21.24 17.20
N GLU A 329 3.84 -22.00 18.06
CA GLU A 329 3.20 -22.86 19.09
C GLU A 329 2.40 -22.07 20.12
N ALA A 330 2.83 -20.85 20.44
CA ALA A 330 2.20 -19.98 21.42
C ALA A 330 1.20 -18.98 20.79
N VAL A 331 0.90 -19.13 19.50
CA VAL A 331 -0.05 -18.26 18.80
C VAL A 331 -1.47 -18.67 19.17
N LEU A 332 -2.19 -17.74 19.79
CA LEU A 332 -3.62 -17.83 20.00
C LEU A 332 -4.32 -16.84 19.08
N HIS A 333 -5.27 -17.33 18.29
CA HIS A 333 -6.04 -16.48 17.39
C HIS A 333 -7.20 -15.85 18.15
N ASN A 334 -7.40 -14.55 17.94
CA ASN A 334 -8.64 -13.89 18.36
C ASN A 334 -9.83 -14.42 17.55
N VAL A 335 -11.05 -14.12 18.02
CA VAL A 335 -12.28 -14.64 17.39
C VAL A 335 -12.36 -14.35 15.88
N PRO A 336 -12.11 -13.11 15.38
CA PRO A 336 -12.12 -12.86 13.94
C PRO A 336 -11.11 -13.70 13.15
N ASN A 337 -9.88 -13.83 13.65
CA ASN A 337 -8.86 -14.65 12.99
C ASN A 337 -9.23 -16.13 13.00
N GLN A 338 -9.85 -16.63 14.08
CA GLN A 338 -10.31 -18.01 14.16
C GLN A 338 -11.44 -18.29 13.17
N VAL A 339 -12.39 -17.36 13.01
CA VAL A 339 -13.46 -17.49 12.00
C VAL A 339 -12.88 -17.55 10.59
N LEU A 340 -11.88 -16.71 10.29
CA LEU A 340 -11.20 -16.73 9.00
C LEU A 340 -10.45 -18.04 8.78
N LEU A 341 -9.76 -18.55 9.81
CA LEU A 341 -9.04 -19.81 9.78
C LEU A 341 -9.99 -20.98 9.50
N ASP A 342 -11.09 -21.07 10.24
CA ASP A 342 -12.10 -22.11 10.07
C ASP A 342 -12.75 -22.06 8.68
N GLY A 343 -13.02 -20.85 8.18
CA GLY A 343 -13.56 -20.62 6.84
C GLY A 343 -12.59 -21.08 5.75
N ALA A 344 -11.31 -20.73 5.88
CA ALA A 344 -10.27 -21.14 4.95
C ALA A 344 -10.06 -22.66 4.94
N ILE A 345 -10.05 -23.31 6.11
CA ILE A 345 -9.97 -24.77 6.23
C ILE A 345 -11.17 -25.44 5.55
N LYS A 346 -12.40 -24.95 5.78
CA LYS A 346 -13.62 -25.49 5.15
C LYS A 346 -13.59 -25.40 3.63
N LEU A 347 -12.92 -24.40 3.07
CA LEU A 347 -12.77 -24.20 1.63
C LEU A 347 -11.56 -24.95 1.05
N GLY A 348 -10.79 -25.67 1.88
CA GLY A 348 -9.60 -26.41 1.46
C GLY A 348 -8.38 -25.54 1.19
N TYR A 349 -8.35 -24.29 1.68
CA TYR A 349 -7.18 -23.43 1.55
C TYR A 349 -6.08 -23.81 2.55
N PRO A 350 -4.79 -23.76 2.14
CA PRO A 350 -3.68 -23.95 3.05
C PRO A 350 -3.63 -22.79 4.05
N VAL A 351 -3.57 -23.13 5.34
CA VAL A 351 -3.50 -22.15 6.42
C VAL A 351 -2.39 -22.53 7.39
N GLU A 352 -1.62 -21.53 7.80
CA GLU A 352 -0.57 -21.68 8.81
C GLU A 352 -0.56 -20.48 9.73
N ALA A 353 -0.28 -20.71 11.02
CA ALA A 353 -0.05 -19.64 11.96
C ALA A 353 1.30 -18.97 11.67
N VAL A 354 1.30 -17.64 11.56
CA VAL A 354 2.52 -16.86 11.34
C VAL A 354 3.40 -16.94 12.60
N PRO A 355 4.63 -17.47 12.53
CA PRO A 355 5.50 -17.56 13.70
C PRO A 355 5.80 -16.19 14.31
N GLN A 356 5.79 -16.13 15.64
CA GLN A 356 6.02 -14.90 16.40
C GLN A 356 7.32 -14.98 17.21
N ASN A 357 8.03 -13.86 17.32
CA ASN A 357 9.26 -13.74 18.11
C ASN A 357 8.98 -13.41 19.58
N THR A 358 8.14 -14.20 20.24
CA THR A 358 7.74 -13.98 21.65
C THR A 358 8.53 -14.84 22.63
N ASN A 359 9.53 -15.59 22.13
CA ASN A 359 10.29 -16.56 22.92
C ASN A 359 9.39 -17.63 23.58
N GLY A 360 8.41 -18.13 22.82
CA GLY A 360 7.47 -19.16 23.29
C GLY A 360 6.38 -18.68 24.25
N HIS A 361 6.29 -17.38 24.54
CA HIS A 361 5.22 -16.83 25.36
C HIS A 361 3.96 -16.54 24.54
N VAL A 362 2.80 -16.85 25.11
CA VAL A 362 1.52 -16.37 24.60
C VAL A 362 1.46 -14.85 24.75
N HIS A 363 1.17 -14.14 23.65
CA HIS A 363 1.24 -12.68 23.60
C HIS A 363 0.07 -12.06 22.82
N GLU A 364 -1.05 -11.87 23.50
CA GLU A 364 -2.32 -11.43 22.89
C GLU A 364 -2.61 -9.94 23.09
N CYS A 365 -1.56 -9.09 23.10
CA CYS A 365 -1.76 -7.70 23.49
C CYS A 365 -2.49 -6.83 22.44
N GLY A 366 -2.55 -7.23 21.17
CA GLY A 366 -3.16 -6.41 20.10
C GLY A 366 -2.43 -5.10 19.73
N PHE A 367 -1.45 -4.64 20.54
CA PHE A 367 -0.73 -3.38 20.35
C PHE A 367 0.73 -3.56 19.85
N CYS A 368 1.09 -4.75 19.36
CA CYS A 368 2.47 -5.11 18.96
C CYS A 368 3.11 -4.20 17.89
N THR A 369 2.29 -3.50 17.11
CA THR A 369 2.70 -2.50 16.11
C THR A 369 3.22 -1.22 16.76
N LEU A 370 2.78 -0.91 17.97
CA LEU A 370 3.17 0.26 18.76
C LEU A 370 4.24 -0.04 19.82
N GLY A 371 4.97 -1.15 19.65
CA GLY A 371 5.90 -1.67 20.64
C GLY A 371 5.31 -2.81 21.47
N CYS A 372 6.03 -3.25 22.52
CA CYS A 372 5.60 -4.36 23.36
C CYS A 372 5.48 -3.91 24.83
N PRO A 373 4.28 -3.91 25.43
CA PRO A 373 4.06 -3.47 26.81
C PRO A 373 4.72 -4.39 27.84
N TYR A 374 4.94 -5.65 27.47
CA TYR A 374 5.36 -6.70 28.38
C TYR A 374 6.83 -7.09 28.20
N GLY A 375 7.53 -6.54 27.20
CA GLY A 375 8.92 -6.88 26.89
C GLY A 375 9.11 -8.29 26.33
N GLU A 376 8.03 -8.93 25.87
CA GLU A 376 8.03 -10.31 25.37
C GLU A 376 8.45 -10.41 23.91
N LYS A 377 8.17 -9.37 23.10
CA LYS A 377 8.59 -9.27 21.71
C LYS A 377 10.11 -9.14 21.63
N GLN A 378 10.76 -10.19 21.14
CA GLN A 378 12.22 -10.33 20.98
C GLN A 378 12.76 -9.51 19.80
N GLY A 379 12.52 -8.20 19.79
CA GLY A 379 13.11 -7.28 18.81
C GLY A 379 14.57 -6.96 19.13
N SER A 380 15.29 -6.35 18.19
CA SER A 380 16.73 -6.04 18.30
C SER A 380 17.16 -5.36 19.60
N HIS A 381 16.32 -4.47 20.13
CA HIS A 381 16.56 -3.82 21.40
C HIS A 381 16.65 -4.78 22.59
N VAL A 382 15.83 -5.83 22.70
CA VAL A 382 15.87 -6.76 23.87
C VAL A 382 16.80 -7.95 23.68
N THR A 383 17.21 -8.23 22.45
CA THR A 383 18.11 -9.32 22.09
C THR A 383 19.52 -8.80 21.82
N TRP A 384 19.90 -8.59 20.56
CA TRP A 384 21.29 -8.39 20.17
C TRP A 384 21.90 -7.06 20.61
N LEU A 385 21.12 -5.97 20.74
CA LEU A 385 21.68 -4.71 21.23
C LEU A 385 22.04 -4.80 22.72
N ARG A 386 21.30 -5.61 23.49
CA ARG A 386 21.67 -5.97 24.86
C ARG A 386 22.95 -6.80 24.86
N ASP A 387 23.01 -7.84 24.03
CA ASP A 387 24.20 -8.70 23.93
C ASP A 387 25.46 -7.88 23.53
N ALA A 388 25.30 -6.87 22.67
CA ALA A 388 26.36 -5.93 22.30
C ALA A 388 26.76 -5.01 23.45
N ALA A 389 25.79 -4.48 24.20
CA ALA A 389 26.05 -3.65 25.36
C ALA A 389 26.81 -4.44 26.46
N ASP A 390 26.40 -5.68 26.71
CA ASP A 390 27.04 -6.59 27.67
C ASP A 390 28.49 -6.92 27.25
N ALA A 391 28.77 -6.94 25.94
CA ALA A 391 30.11 -7.08 25.37
C ALA A 391 30.91 -5.76 25.29
N GLY A 392 30.35 -4.64 25.75
CA GLY A 392 31.04 -3.35 25.86
C GLY A 392 30.86 -2.39 24.68
N ALA A 393 29.91 -2.65 23.77
CA ALA A 393 29.55 -1.71 22.72
C ALA A 393 29.00 -0.39 23.29
N LYS A 394 29.19 0.71 22.56
CA LYS A 394 28.72 2.05 22.91
C LYS A 394 27.63 2.51 21.96
N PHE A 395 26.75 3.38 22.44
CA PHE A 395 25.57 3.84 21.71
C PHE A 395 25.49 5.37 21.69
N VAL A 396 25.04 5.91 20.56
CA VAL A 396 24.63 7.31 20.40
C VAL A 396 23.27 7.32 19.73
N ASP A 397 22.27 7.88 20.40
CA ASP A 397 20.95 8.13 19.85
C ASP A 397 20.83 9.60 19.38
N GLY A 398 19.75 9.93 18.66
CA GLY A 398 19.57 11.28 18.11
C GLY A 398 20.68 11.71 17.14
N CYS A 399 21.37 10.74 16.51
CA CYS A 399 22.55 10.92 15.67
C CYS A 399 22.22 10.65 14.20
N TYR A 400 22.12 11.71 13.41
CA TYR A 400 21.90 11.61 11.98
C TYR A 400 23.24 11.52 11.23
N VAL A 401 23.55 10.39 10.62
CA VAL A 401 24.77 10.22 9.83
C VAL A 401 24.62 10.86 8.44
N ASP A 402 25.43 11.88 8.17
CA ASP A 402 25.37 12.66 6.94
C ASP A 402 26.04 11.92 5.78
N LYS A 403 27.26 11.41 6.01
CA LYS A 403 28.09 10.72 5.01
C LYS A 403 29.17 9.84 5.65
N VAL A 404 29.63 8.86 4.88
CA VAL A 404 30.85 8.08 5.13
C VAL A 404 32.07 8.87 4.64
N THR A 405 33.19 8.82 5.37
CA THR A 405 34.45 9.47 5.00
C THR A 405 35.46 8.46 4.48
N TYR A 406 36.38 8.90 3.60
CA TYR A 406 37.34 8.01 2.94
C TYR A 406 38.78 8.51 3.04
N VAL A 407 39.73 7.58 3.09
CA VAL A 407 41.17 7.81 2.92
C VAL A 407 41.65 6.82 1.86
N LYS A 408 42.15 7.33 0.72
CA LYS A 408 42.66 6.50 -0.40
C LYS A 408 41.67 5.38 -0.78
N ASP A 409 40.42 5.76 -1.00
CA ASP A 409 39.29 4.89 -1.37
C ASP A 409 38.84 3.87 -0.30
N ALA A 410 39.49 3.81 0.87
CA ALA A 410 39.03 3.03 2.01
C ALA A 410 38.16 3.88 2.94
N ALA A 411 37.05 3.31 3.43
CA ALA A 411 36.25 3.96 4.47
C ALA A 411 37.13 4.23 5.71
N SER A 412 36.97 5.40 6.31
CA SER A 412 37.79 5.91 7.41
C SER A 412 36.98 6.40 8.61
N GLY A 413 35.65 6.35 8.50
CA GLY A 413 34.75 6.91 9.49
C GLY A 413 33.48 7.46 8.89
N VAL A 414 32.79 8.28 9.68
CA VAL A 414 31.56 8.97 9.30
C VAL A 414 31.55 10.41 9.83
N GLU A 415 30.88 11.28 9.09
CA GLU A 415 30.41 12.58 9.60
C GLU A 415 28.92 12.49 9.88
N ALA A 416 28.52 13.00 11.04
CA ALA A 416 27.14 12.99 11.52
C ALA A 416 26.80 14.29 12.22
N THR A 417 25.52 14.47 12.54
CA THR A 417 25.02 15.53 13.41
C THR A 417 24.24 14.96 14.59
N VAL A 418 24.45 15.56 15.75
CA VAL A 418 23.81 15.22 17.03
C VAL A 418 23.16 16.47 17.64
N LEU A 419 22.41 16.29 18.73
CA LEU A 419 21.74 17.37 19.46
C LEU A 419 20.81 18.18 18.52
N ASN A 420 19.90 17.48 17.85
CA ASN A 420 18.95 18.03 16.88
C ASN A 420 19.63 18.79 15.72
N GLY A 421 20.74 18.26 15.22
CA GLY A 421 21.46 18.85 14.08
C GLY A 421 22.38 20.01 14.44
N SER A 422 22.50 20.38 15.71
CA SER A 422 23.23 21.58 16.14
C SER A 422 24.74 21.38 16.28
N VAL A 423 25.19 20.13 16.47
CA VAL A 423 26.61 19.81 16.69
C VAL A 423 27.06 18.74 15.71
N ARG A 424 28.21 18.99 15.07
CA ARG A 424 28.86 18.00 14.20
C ARG A 424 29.57 16.94 15.03
N LEU A 425 29.43 15.70 14.62
CA LEU A 425 30.12 14.53 15.16
C LEU A 425 30.99 13.92 14.05
N VAL A 426 32.26 13.67 14.35
CA VAL A 426 33.19 12.94 13.48
C VAL A 426 33.59 11.67 14.20
N VAL A 427 33.26 10.52 13.62
CA VAL A 427 33.67 9.23 14.15
C VAL A 427 34.73 8.65 13.22
N LYS A 428 35.95 8.46 13.70
CA LYS A 428 36.98 7.72 12.97
C LYS A 428 36.82 6.23 13.26
N ALA A 429 36.75 5.43 12.20
CA ALA A 429 36.60 3.98 12.29
C ALA A 429 37.34 3.29 11.15
N LYS A 430 37.85 2.10 11.41
CA LYS A 430 38.49 1.27 10.38
C LYS A 430 37.46 0.58 9.49
N THR A 431 36.30 0.27 10.07
CA THR A 431 35.19 -0.38 9.37
C THR A 431 33.91 0.41 9.61
N VAL A 432 33.14 0.62 8.53
CA VAL A 432 31.84 1.29 8.56
C VAL A 432 30.79 0.31 8.07
N VAL A 433 29.75 0.10 8.85
CA VAL A 433 28.66 -0.84 8.54
C VAL A 433 27.36 -0.04 8.39
N CYS A 434 26.80 -0.02 7.18
CA CYS A 434 25.60 0.74 6.88
C CYS A 434 24.33 -0.11 7.06
N CYS A 435 23.60 0.10 8.16
CA CYS A 435 22.40 -0.64 8.54
C CYS A 435 21.15 0.26 8.67
N ALA A 436 21.08 1.35 7.90
CA ALA A 436 20.01 2.36 7.99
C ALA A 436 18.69 1.93 7.29
N GLY A 437 18.51 0.64 7.00
CA GLY A 437 17.33 0.11 6.30
C GLY A 437 17.33 0.37 4.79
N SER A 438 16.31 -0.17 4.09
CA SER A 438 16.20 -0.14 2.63
C SER A 438 16.02 1.27 2.04
N LEU A 439 15.50 2.21 2.83
CA LEU A 439 15.28 3.60 2.42
C LEU A 439 16.50 4.49 2.67
N HIS A 440 17.08 4.46 3.88
CA HIS A 440 18.15 5.41 4.23
C HIS A 440 19.56 4.93 3.90
N THR A 441 19.82 3.63 3.81
CA THR A 441 21.13 3.12 3.38
C THR A 441 21.52 3.60 1.98
N PRO A 442 20.69 3.44 0.92
CA PRO A 442 21.07 3.95 -0.40
C PRO A 442 21.23 5.47 -0.42
N ALA A 443 20.39 6.21 0.31
CA ALA A 443 20.51 7.66 0.43
C ALA A 443 21.83 8.07 1.08
N LEU A 444 22.25 7.39 2.14
CA LEU A 444 23.55 7.59 2.79
C LEU A 444 24.71 7.30 1.82
N LEU A 445 24.67 6.19 1.09
CA LEU A 445 25.73 5.82 0.14
C LEU A 445 25.86 6.84 -0.99
N LEU A 446 24.74 7.36 -1.52
CA LEU A 446 24.73 8.42 -2.52
C LEU A 446 25.33 9.72 -1.99
N ARG A 447 24.92 10.16 -0.78
CA ARG A 447 25.50 11.36 -0.13
C ARG A 447 26.98 11.18 0.22
N SER A 448 27.45 9.95 0.36
CA SER A 448 28.85 9.59 0.58
C SER A 448 29.68 9.56 -0.71
N GLY A 449 29.05 9.79 -1.87
CA GLY A 449 29.74 9.90 -3.16
C GLY A 449 29.96 8.58 -3.90
N LEU A 450 29.35 7.47 -3.46
CA LEU A 450 29.38 6.23 -4.24
C LEU A 450 28.58 6.39 -5.53
N ARG A 451 29.12 5.85 -6.64
CA ARG A 451 28.59 6.01 -8.00
C ARG A 451 28.07 4.72 -8.64
N ASN A 452 27.96 3.64 -7.87
CA ASN A 452 27.44 2.38 -8.41
C ASN A 452 25.99 2.61 -8.90
N PRO A 453 25.68 2.31 -10.18
CA PRO A 453 24.37 2.63 -10.77
C PRO A 453 23.20 1.85 -10.16
N ASN A 454 23.45 0.83 -9.35
CA ASN A 454 22.42 0.05 -8.66
C ASN A 454 21.99 0.69 -7.33
N ILE A 455 22.75 1.64 -6.78
CA ILE A 455 22.42 2.27 -5.50
C ILE A 455 21.12 3.06 -5.63
N GLY A 456 20.14 2.74 -4.77
CA GLY A 456 18.81 3.36 -4.78
C GLY A 456 17.85 2.79 -5.84
N ARG A 457 18.28 1.80 -6.63
CA ARG A 457 17.41 1.07 -7.56
C ARG A 457 16.88 -0.21 -6.94
N HIS A 458 15.92 -0.83 -7.62
CA HIS A 458 15.35 -2.14 -7.25
C HIS A 458 14.65 -2.17 -5.88
N LEU A 459 14.09 -1.05 -5.42
CA LEU A 459 13.22 -1.03 -4.25
C LEU A 459 12.05 -2.00 -4.47
N ARG A 460 11.91 -2.97 -3.57
CA ARG A 460 10.77 -3.89 -3.52
C ARG A 460 9.97 -3.56 -2.26
N LEU A 461 8.65 -3.57 -2.42
CA LEU A 461 7.68 -3.30 -1.36
C LEU A 461 6.69 -4.47 -1.33
N HIS A 462 6.10 -4.73 -0.17
CA HIS A 462 4.92 -5.59 -0.07
C HIS A 462 3.68 -4.69 -0.14
N PRO A 463 3.05 -4.52 -1.32
CA PRO A 463 1.79 -3.79 -1.39
C PRO A 463 0.74 -4.56 -0.59
N VAL A 464 0.17 -3.92 0.41
CA VAL A 464 -0.91 -4.48 1.23
C VAL A 464 -2.20 -3.77 0.84
N ALA A 465 -3.11 -4.50 0.22
CA ALA A 465 -4.49 -4.04 0.07
C ALA A 465 -5.17 -4.19 1.44
N THR A 466 -5.71 -3.09 1.97
CA THR A 466 -6.55 -3.15 3.17
C THR A 466 -7.99 -3.12 2.71
N GLU A 467 -8.64 -4.27 2.78
CA GLU A 467 -10.07 -4.40 2.51
C GLU A 467 -10.79 -4.69 3.81
N ALA A 468 -11.71 -3.80 4.18
CA ALA A 468 -12.62 -4.04 5.30
C ALA A 468 -13.79 -4.85 4.75
N ILE A 469 -13.78 -6.16 5.01
CA ILE A 469 -14.88 -7.05 4.62
C ILE A 469 -15.83 -7.17 5.81
N THR A 470 -17.08 -6.78 5.62
CA THR A 470 -18.16 -7.16 6.55
C THR A 470 -18.50 -8.65 6.30
N HIS A 471 -18.08 -9.53 7.21
CA HIS A 471 -18.34 -10.97 7.12
C HIS A 471 -19.86 -11.28 7.21
N PRO A 472 -20.41 -12.34 6.58
CA PRO A 472 -21.85 -12.63 6.57
C PRO A 472 -22.57 -12.95 7.88
N SER A 473 -21.88 -13.01 9.02
CA SER A 473 -22.54 -12.76 10.33
C SER A 473 -22.92 -11.27 10.51
N VAL A 474 -22.78 -10.46 9.48
CA VAL A 474 -23.23 -9.07 9.35
C VAL A 474 -24.03 -8.90 8.05
N ALA A 475 -23.67 -9.63 6.97
CA ALA A 475 -24.42 -9.61 5.70
C ALA A 475 -25.66 -10.51 5.64
N GLN A 476 -25.76 -11.60 6.43
CA GLN A 476 -26.97 -12.46 6.44
C GLN A 476 -28.22 -11.73 6.94
N TRP A 477 -28.05 -10.59 7.59
CA TRP A 477 -29.15 -9.80 8.06
C TRP A 477 -29.59 -8.67 7.13
N LEU A 478 -28.67 -8.06 6.38
CA LEU A 478 -29.01 -7.17 5.26
C LEU A 478 -29.93 -7.92 4.26
N ILE A 479 -29.74 -9.24 4.15
CA ILE A 479 -30.56 -10.18 3.37
C ILE A 479 -31.97 -10.42 3.98
N HIS A 480 -32.19 -10.14 5.27
CA HIS A 480 -33.48 -10.29 5.93
C HIS A 480 -34.32 -8.99 5.93
N ALA A 481 -33.66 -7.82 5.91
CA ALA A 481 -34.32 -6.50 5.93
C ALA A 481 -35.11 -6.18 4.65
N ASP A 482 -34.68 -6.66 3.49
CA ASP A 482 -35.36 -6.42 2.21
C ASP A 482 -36.65 -7.24 2.02
N LYS A 483 -37.03 -8.09 2.99
CA LYS A 483 -38.25 -8.90 2.93
C LYS A 483 -39.53 -8.14 3.29
N THR A 484 -39.44 -6.91 3.81
CA THR A 484 -40.63 -6.22 4.37
C THR A 484 -41.19 -5.07 3.54
N THR A 485 -40.56 -4.69 2.42
CA THR A 485 -41.02 -3.57 1.61
C THR A 485 -41.03 -3.85 0.10
N THR A 486 -42.22 -4.26 -0.37
CA THR A 486 -42.71 -4.37 -1.77
C THR A 486 -42.60 -5.75 -2.43
N ASN A 487 -43.64 -6.11 -3.20
CA ASN A 487 -43.85 -7.40 -3.88
C ASN A 487 -42.87 -7.67 -5.03
N VAL A 488 -41.57 -7.49 -4.81
CA VAL A 488 -40.50 -7.91 -5.70
C VAL A 488 -39.70 -8.95 -4.93
N VAL A 489 -39.65 -10.18 -5.45
CA VAL A 489 -38.79 -11.23 -4.89
C VAL A 489 -37.34 -10.86 -5.20
N TRP A 490 -36.64 -10.28 -4.21
CA TRP A 490 -35.19 -10.09 -4.29
C TRP A 490 -34.50 -11.46 -4.28
N LYS A 491 -33.69 -11.74 -5.31
CA LYS A 491 -33.04 -13.05 -5.54
C LYS A 491 -31.55 -13.06 -5.18
N GLY A 492 -31.03 -12.00 -4.56
CA GLY A 492 -29.61 -11.81 -4.30
C GLY A 492 -29.02 -10.60 -5.02
N ASP A 493 -27.86 -10.16 -4.54
CA ASP A 493 -26.96 -9.26 -5.26
C ASP A 493 -25.93 -10.09 -6.02
N TYR A 494 -25.63 -9.70 -7.25
CA TYR A 494 -24.67 -10.39 -8.09
C TYR A 494 -23.22 -10.09 -7.69
N GLU A 495 -22.94 -9.12 -6.80
CA GLU A 495 -21.58 -8.71 -6.40
C GLU A 495 -20.69 -9.87 -5.90
N ARG A 496 -21.26 -10.90 -5.25
CA ARG A 496 -20.50 -12.11 -4.87
C ARG A 496 -20.08 -12.96 -6.06
N LEU A 497 -20.96 -13.02 -7.06
CA LEU A 497 -20.69 -13.70 -8.32
C LEU A 497 -19.76 -12.83 -9.18
N GLU A 498 -19.90 -11.51 -9.20
CA GLU A 498 -18.96 -10.57 -9.83
C GLU A 498 -17.55 -10.82 -9.28
N TYR A 499 -17.40 -10.80 -7.96
CA TYR A 499 -16.10 -11.02 -7.31
C TYR A 499 -15.44 -12.35 -7.71
N LEU A 500 -16.19 -13.45 -7.67
CA LEU A 500 -15.68 -14.75 -8.10
C LEU A 500 -15.40 -14.76 -9.62
N GLY A 501 -16.25 -14.10 -10.39
CA GLY A 501 -16.19 -14.02 -11.85
C GLY A 501 -14.98 -13.26 -12.35
N ASP A 502 -14.66 -12.14 -11.71
CA ASP A 502 -13.46 -11.34 -11.96
C ASP A 502 -12.20 -12.20 -11.81
N ALA A 503 -12.06 -12.89 -10.67
CA ALA A 503 -10.94 -13.80 -10.43
C ALA A 503 -10.85 -14.94 -11.48
N LEU A 504 -11.99 -15.53 -11.85
CA LEU A 504 -12.05 -16.60 -12.85
C LEU A 504 -11.67 -16.12 -14.26
N ILE A 505 -12.18 -14.96 -14.68
CA ILE A 505 -11.90 -14.38 -16.00
C ILE A 505 -10.44 -13.95 -16.08
N GLU A 506 -9.91 -13.29 -15.04
CA GLU A 506 -8.50 -12.93 -14.94
C GLU A 506 -7.61 -14.16 -15.09
N TYR A 507 -7.93 -15.22 -14.34
CA TYR A 507 -7.18 -16.47 -14.42
C TYR A 507 -7.21 -17.07 -15.82
N LEU A 508 -8.38 -17.19 -16.46
CA LEU A 508 -8.52 -17.77 -17.80
C LEU A 508 -7.77 -16.96 -18.86
N VAL A 509 -7.88 -15.64 -18.81
CA VAL A 509 -7.32 -14.73 -19.81
C VAL A 509 -5.80 -14.65 -19.70
N VAL A 510 -5.26 -14.60 -18.48
CA VAL A 510 -3.81 -14.62 -18.24
C VAL A 510 -3.22 -15.99 -18.59
N THR A 511 -3.89 -17.08 -18.21
CA THR A 511 -3.47 -18.45 -18.55
C THR A 511 -3.46 -18.65 -20.07
N TYR A 512 -4.48 -18.16 -20.77
CA TYR A 512 -4.52 -18.19 -22.23
C TYR A 512 -3.33 -17.47 -22.86
N ALA A 513 -3.03 -16.23 -22.44
CA ALA A 513 -1.90 -15.48 -23.00
C ALA A 513 -0.56 -16.13 -22.69
N TYR A 514 -0.40 -16.70 -21.49
CA TYR A 514 0.81 -17.42 -21.12
C TYR A 514 1.07 -18.62 -22.05
N ILE A 515 0.02 -19.36 -22.41
CA ILE A 515 0.10 -20.53 -23.29
C ILE A 515 0.22 -20.12 -24.77
N ALA A 516 -0.60 -19.17 -25.23
CA ALA A 516 -0.68 -18.77 -26.63
C ALA A 516 0.52 -17.91 -27.07
N HIS A 517 1.16 -17.21 -26.13
CA HIS A 517 2.29 -16.32 -26.37
C HIS A 517 3.46 -16.62 -25.42
N PRO A 518 4.14 -17.77 -25.57
CA PRO A 518 5.17 -18.25 -24.62
C PRO A 518 6.42 -17.35 -24.54
N THR A 519 6.57 -16.40 -25.46
CA THR A 519 7.67 -15.43 -25.47
C THR A 519 7.35 -14.13 -24.73
N TRP A 520 6.09 -13.91 -24.32
CA TRP A 520 5.68 -12.71 -23.60
C TRP A 520 6.23 -12.71 -22.17
N GLN A 521 6.87 -11.61 -21.80
CA GLN A 521 7.38 -11.37 -20.46
C GLN A 521 6.26 -10.87 -19.52
N PRO A 522 6.43 -10.89 -18.18
CA PRO A 522 5.38 -10.48 -17.24
C PRO A 522 4.77 -9.10 -17.50
N GLY A 523 5.55 -8.15 -18.02
CA GLY A 523 5.04 -6.84 -18.43
C GLY A 523 4.01 -6.91 -19.57
N ALA A 524 4.27 -7.74 -20.58
CA ALA A 524 3.35 -7.96 -21.70
C ALA A 524 2.08 -8.70 -21.27
N LEU A 525 2.18 -9.62 -20.29
CA LEU A 525 1.01 -10.27 -19.68
C LEU A 525 0.15 -9.30 -18.87
N THR A 526 0.79 -8.32 -18.21
CA THR A 526 0.08 -7.24 -17.49
C THR A 526 -0.65 -6.33 -18.47
N ASP A 527 0.00 -5.96 -19.57
CA ASP A 527 -0.61 -5.17 -20.64
C ASP A 527 -1.77 -5.92 -21.32
N TRP A 528 -1.61 -7.23 -21.52
CA TRP A 528 -2.66 -8.11 -22.04
C TRP A 528 -3.85 -8.10 -21.10
N LYS A 529 -3.65 -8.43 -19.83
CA LYS A 529 -4.70 -8.41 -18.79
C LYS A 529 -5.45 -7.08 -18.83
N GLY A 530 -4.74 -5.94 -18.79
CA GLY A 530 -5.39 -4.63 -18.79
C GLY A 530 -6.18 -4.30 -20.07
N ALA A 531 -5.82 -4.90 -21.21
CA ALA A 531 -6.54 -4.71 -22.46
C ALA A 531 -7.76 -5.64 -22.62
N THR A 532 -7.75 -6.82 -21.99
CA THR A 532 -8.80 -7.84 -22.11
C THR A 532 -9.75 -7.92 -20.91
N VAL A 533 -9.28 -7.53 -19.73
CA VAL A 533 -10.02 -7.51 -18.46
C VAL A 533 -10.11 -6.05 -18.00
N SER A 534 -11.08 -5.34 -18.57
CA SER A 534 -11.43 -3.98 -18.20
C SER A 534 -12.93 -3.79 -18.37
N ASN A 535 -13.52 -2.82 -17.66
CA ASN A 535 -14.97 -2.53 -17.77
C ASN A 535 -15.42 -2.34 -19.23
N ASP A 536 -14.55 -1.77 -20.05
CA ASP A 536 -14.83 -1.55 -21.47
C ASP A 536 -14.78 -2.84 -22.28
N ALA A 537 -13.76 -3.67 -22.07
CA ALA A 537 -13.59 -4.94 -22.77
C ALA A 537 -14.68 -5.96 -22.41
N LEU A 538 -14.90 -6.16 -21.12
CA LEU A 538 -15.89 -7.08 -20.58
C LEU A 538 -17.32 -6.59 -20.90
N GLY A 539 -17.56 -5.29 -20.77
CA GLY A 539 -18.84 -4.69 -21.13
C GLY A 539 -19.19 -4.88 -22.62
N LYS A 540 -18.21 -4.74 -23.52
CA LYS A 540 -18.41 -5.02 -24.95
C LYS A 540 -18.70 -6.49 -25.22
N ALA A 541 -17.98 -7.41 -24.56
CA ALA A 541 -18.24 -8.84 -24.68
C ALA A 541 -19.64 -9.21 -24.15
N ALA A 542 -20.04 -8.68 -22.99
CA ALA A 542 -21.39 -8.80 -22.44
C ALA A 542 -22.47 -8.34 -23.41
N LEU A 543 -22.30 -7.17 -24.01
CA LEU A 543 -23.27 -6.60 -24.93
C LEU A 543 -23.36 -7.42 -26.23
N ILE A 544 -22.21 -7.71 -26.85
CA ILE A 544 -22.13 -8.31 -28.18
C ILE A 544 -22.46 -9.80 -28.14
N CYS A 545 -21.84 -10.55 -27.23
CA CYS A 545 -21.87 -12.01 -27.25
C CYS A 545 -22.94 -12.60 -26.33
N PHE A 546 -23.25 -11.91 -25.22
CA PHE A 546 -24.17 -12.43 -24.20
C PHE A 546 -25.48 -11.64 -24.12
N HIS A 547 -25.60 -10.57 -24.91
CA HIS A 547 -26.78 -9.71 -25.00
C HIS A 547 -27.33 -9.29 -23.62
N ILE A 548 -26.42 -8.95 -22.69
CA ILE A 548 -26.78 -8.61 -21.31
C ILE A 548 -27.79 -7.46 -21.25
N ASP A 549 -27.76 -6.51 -22.19
CA ASP A 549 -28.74 -5.43 -22.32
C ASP A 549 -30.19 -5.90 -22.50
N GLN A 550 -30.43 -7.11 -23.02
CA GLN A 550 -31.77 -7.66 -23.21
C GLN A 550 -32.31 -8.40 -21.99
N ILE A 551 -31.42 -8.82 -21.09
CA ILE A 551 -31.74 -9.60 -19.89
C ILE A 551 -31.58 -8.78 -18.59
N MET A 552 -30.92 -7.63 -18.66
CA MET A 552 -30.69 -6.73 -17.54
C MET A 552 -31.95 -5.90 -17.24
N LEU A 553 -32.62 -6.21 -16.14
CA LEU A 553 -33.80 -5.47 -15.65
C LEU A 553 -33.34 -4.26 -14.83
N THR A 554 -33.23 -3.09 -15.46
CA THR A 554 -32.87 -1.84 -14.77
C THR A 554 -34.13 -1.14 -14.24
N GLY A 555 -34.29 -1.06 -12.91
CA GLY A 555 -35.29 -0.19 -12.31
C GLY A 555 -34.90 1.28 -12.48
N SER A 556 -35.81 2.15 -12.94
CA SER A 556 -35.78 3.63 -13.08
C SER A 556 -34.47 4.37 -13.45
N MET A 557 -33.37 3.69 -13.78
CA MET A 557 -32.19 4.25 -14.42
C MET A 557 -32.47 4.37 -15.92
N ARG A 558 -32.90 5.54 -16.37
CA ARG A 558 -32.92 5.83 -17.80
C ARG A 558 -31.47 5.95 -18.27
N LEU A 559 -30.95 4.91 -18.92
CA LEU A 559 -29.74 5.04 -19.74
C LEU A 559 -29.95 6.21 -20.72
N ASP A 560 -28.94 7.06 -20.87
CA ASP A 560 -28.96 8.18 -21.80
C ASP A 560 -29.35 7.67 -23.20
N PRO A 561 -30.41 8.20 -23.86
CA PRO A 561 -30.80 7.80 -25.20
C PRO A 561 -29.64 7.80 -26.20
N LEU A 562 -28.69 8.73 -26.06
CA LEU A 562 -27.51 8.80 -26.92
C LEU A 562 -26.55 7.61 -26.70
N LEU A 563 -26.48 7.09 -25.47
CA LEU A 563 -25.72 5.88 -25.16
C LEU A 563 -26.44 4.65 -25.72
N VAL A 564 -27.77 4.58 -25.62
CA VAL A 564 -28.57 3.47 -26.19
C VAL A 564 -28.35 3.36 -27.71
N ASP A 565 -28.36 4.49 -28.43
CA ASP A 565 -28.08 4.52 -29.87
C ASP A 565 -26.66 4.04 -30.18
N LYS A 566 -25.66 4.48 -29.41
CA LYS A 566 -24.26 4.03 -29.56
C LYS A 566 -24.08 2.54 -29.29
N LEU A 567 -24.79 1.98 -28.31
CA LEU A 567 -24.75 0.54 -27.99
C LEU A 567 -25.39 -0.28 -29.12
N ALA A 568 -26.49 0.21 -29.70
CA ALA A 568 -27.13 -0.41 -30.86
C ALA A 568 -26.24 -0.38 -32.11
N ASP A 569 -25.57 0.76 -32.37
CA ASP A 569 -24.60 0.89 -33.45
C ASP A 569 -23.40 -0.05 -33.26
N LEU A 570 -22.91 -0.21 -32.03
CA LEU A 570 -21.79 -1.11 -31.71
C LEU A 570 -22.14 -2.58 -31.98
N LYS A 571 -23.37 -3.01 -31.67
CA LYS A 571 -23.90 -4.34 -32.04
C LYS A 571 -24.02 -4.52 -33.56
N ARG A 572 -24.57 -3.51 -34.26
CA ARG A 572 -24.75 -3.55 -35.71
C ARG A 572 -23.40 -3.67 -36.44
N LEU A 573 -22.44 -2.81 -36.09
CA LEU A 573 -21.12 -2.78 -36.71
C LEU A 573 -20.32 -4.06 -36.47
N HIS A 574 -20.48 -4.68 -35.29
CA HIS A 574 -19.88 -5.99 -35.02
C HIS A 574 -20.51 -7.09 -35.89
N ALA A 575 -21.85 -7.12 -36.02
CA ALA A 575 -22.56 -8.08 -36.86
C ALA A 575 -22.23 -7.93 -38.36
N GLU A 576 -21.92 -6.71 -38.81
CA GLU A 576 -21.49 -6.38 -40.17
C GLU A 576 -20.00 -6.70 -40.43
N GLY A 577 -19.24 -7.09 -39.39
CA GLY A 577 -17.80 -7.36 -39.50
C GLY A 577 -16.95 -6.13 -39.80
N SER A 578 -17.44 -4.93 -39.46
CA SER A 578 -16.74 -3.67 -39.71
C SER A 578 -15.48 -3.54 -38.85
N SER A 579 -14.39 -3.03 -39.43
CA SER A 579 -13.18 -2.67 -38.70
C SER A 579 -13.31 -1.32 -37.96
N GLU A 580 -14.34 -0.53 -38.26
CA GLU A 580 -14.64 0.71 -37.54
C GLU A 580 -15.52 0.42 -36.33
N ARG A 581 -14.97 0.66 -35.13
CA ARG A 581 -15.69 0.57 -33.87
C ARG A 581 -15.77 1.96 -33.23
N PRO A 582 -16.98 2.52 -33.00
CA PRO A 582 -17.09 3.78 -32.29
C PRO A 582 -16.50 3.64 -30.88
N HIS A 583 -15.74 4.64 -30.44
CA HIS A 583 -15.24 4.66 -29.06
C HIS A 583 -16.42 4.92 -28.12
N VAL A 584 -16.90 3.86 -27.49
CA VAL A 584 -17.93 3.89 -26.46
C VAL A 584 -17.31 3.39 -25.18
N THR A 585 -17.36 4.19 -24.12
CA THR A 585 -16.99 3.75 -22.77
C THR A 585 -18.17 2.99 -22.19
N MET A 586 -17.99 1.70 -21.93
CA MET A 586 -19.06 0.87 -21.39
C MET A 586 -19.40 1.24 -19.93
N PRO A 587 -20.69 1.30 -19.57
CA PRO A 587 -21.10 1.38 -18.17
C PRO A 587 -20.62 0.16 -17.38
N LYS A 588 -20.16 0.37 -16.14
CA LYS A 588 -19.60 -0.68 -15.27
C LYS A 588 -20.51 -1.91 -15.16
N ILE A 589 -21.81 -1.69 -15.03
CA ILE A 589 -22.84 -2.74 -14.87
C ILE A 589 -22.81 -3.84 -15.94
N PHE A 590 -22.34 -3.56 -17.16
CA PHE A 590 -22.21 -4.59 -18.20
C PHE A 590 -21.03 -5.54 -17.94
N ALA A 591 -19.94 -5.02 -17.40
CA ALA A 591 -18.78 -5.82 -17.00
C ALA A 591 -19.12 -6.65 -15.76
N ASP A 592 -19.72 -6.01 -14.76
CA ASP A 592 -20.13 -6.69 -13.53
C ASP A 592 -21.11 -7.83 -13.82
N GLY A 593 -22.08 -7.61 -14.72
CA GLY A 593 -23.01 -8.64 -15.18
C GLY A 593 -22.33 -9.78 -15.95
N PHE A 594 -21.24 -9.50 -16.68
CA PHE A 594 -20.45 -10.52 -17.37
C PHE A 594 -19.71 -11.42 -16.38
N GLU A 595 -19.05 -10.81 -15.40
CA GLU A 595 -18.30 -11.48 -14.34
C GLU A 595 -19.24 -12.34 -13.49
N ALA A 596 -20.35 -11.76 -13.06
CA ALA A 596 -21.36 -12.49 -12.31
C ALA A 596 -21.93 -13.70 -13.08
N LEU A 597 -22.18 -13.55 -14.39
CA LEU A 597 -22.65 -14.66 -15.22
C LEU A 597 -21.59 -15.76 -15.36
N CYS A 598 -20.32 -15.39 -15.48
CA CYS A 598 -19.20 -16.33 -15.53
C CYS A 598 -19.14 -17.18 -14.25
N ALA A 599 -19.20 -16.54 -13.07
CA ALA A 599 -19.21 -17.25 -11.80
C ALA A 599 -20.47 -18.10 -11.60
N ALA A 600 -21.64 -17.61 -12.03
CA ALA A 600 -22.88 -18.37 -11.93
C ALA A 600 -22.78 -19.70 -12.71
N VAL A 601 -22.28 -19.64 -13.95
CA VAL A 601 -22.07 -20.83 -14.79
C VAL A 601 -20.98 -21.73 -14.22
N PHE A 602 -19.90 -21.16 -13.68
CA PHE A 602 -18.85 -21.93 -13.00
C PHE A 602 -19.40 -22.77 -11.85
N LEU A 603 -20.21 -22.15 -10.99
CA LEU A 603 -20.81 -22.84 -9.83
C LEU A 603 -21.86 -23.87 -10.27
N ASP A 604 -22.71 -23.54 -11.23
CA ASP A 604 -23.75 -24.46 -11.76
C ASP A 604 -23.14 -25.66 -12.48
N ALA A 605 -21.97 -25.48 -13.11
CA ALA A 605 -21.20 -26.55 -13.74
C ALA A 605 -20.38 -27.40 -12.74
N GLY A 606 -20.53 -27.22 -11.43
CA GLY A 606 -19.78 -27.97 -10.43
C GLY A 606 -18.31 -27.56 -10.33
N CYS A 607 -18.02 -26.27 -10.55
CA CYS A 607 -16.68 -25.67 -10.52
C CYS A 607 -15.75 -26.14 -11.66
N ASP A 608 -16.29 -26.43 -12.85
CA ASP A 608 -15.49 -26.82 -14.01
C ASP A 608 -14.96 -25.61 -14.82
N LEU A 609 -13.65 -25.41 -14.75
CA LEU A 609 -12.94 -24.36 -15.49
C LEU A 609 -12.99 -24.54 -17.02
N HIS A 610 -13.16 -25.76 -17.53
CA HIS A 610 -13.26 -26.02 -18.97
C HIS A 610 -14.57 -25.49 -19.53
N VAL A 611 -15.65 -25.62 -18.76
CA VAL A 611 -16.98 -25.13 -19.15
C VAL A 611 -16.98 -23.62 -19.28
N ILE A 612 -16.44 -22.88 -18.29
CA ILE A 612 -16.36 -21.42 -18.41
C ILE A 612 -15.35 -20.94 -19.44
N ARG A 613 -14.26 -21.68 -19.68
CA ARG A 613 -13.33 -21.40 -20.79
C ARG A 613 -14.08 -21.46 -22.13
N ASP A 614 -14.82 -22.54 -22.37
CA ASP A 614 -15.48 -22.77 -23.65
C ASP A 614 -16.65 -21.80 -23.89
N ILE A 615 -17.33 -21.39 -22.81
CA ILE A 615 -18.47 -20.47 -22.87
C ILE A 615 -18.02 -19.00 -22.93
N PHE A 616 -17.03 -18.56 -22.13
CA PHE A 616 -16.72 -17.13 -21.95
C PHE A 616 -15.44 -16.67 -22.64
N LEU A 617 -14.38 -17.47 -22.61
CA LEU A 617 -13.07 -17.03 -23.11
C LEU A 617 -13.07 -16.85 -24.63
N GLY A 618 -13.63 -17.79 -25.38
CA GLY A 618 -13.72 -17.71 -26.84
C GLY A 618 -14.44 -16.45 -27.33
N PRO A 619 -15.67 -16.19 -26.85
CA PRO A 619 -16.42 -14.98 -27.19
C PRO A 619 -15.71 -13.69 -26.77
N LEU A 620 -15.13 -13.63 -25.57
CA LEU A 620 -14.35 -12.48 -25.11
C LEU A 620 -13.20 -12.18 -26.09
N LEU A 621 -12.40 -13.18 -26.42
CA LEU A 621 -11.27 -13.03 -27.34
C LEU A 621 -11.71 -12.70 -28.77
N SER A 622 -12.88 -13.15 -29.21
CA SER A 622 -13.44 -12.75 -30.52
C SER A 622 -13.74 -11.25 -30.59
N VAL A 623 -14.09 -10.63 -29.46
CA VAL A 623 -14.44 -9.22 -29.40
C VAL A 623 -13.19 -8.36 -29.21
N VAL A 624 -12.33 -8.68 -28.24
CA VAL A 624 -11.22 -7.79 -27.83
C VAL A 624 -9.83 -8.34 -28.10
N GLY A 625 -9.70 -9.63 -28.42
CA GLY A 625 -8.41 -10.31 -28.57
C GLY A 625 -7.47 -9.68 -29.61
N PRO A 626 -7.91 -9.45 -30.87
CA PRO A 626 -7.07 -8.85 -31.89
C PRO A 626 -6.53 -7.46 -31.51
N ASP A 627 -7.39 -6.63 -30.92
CA ASP A 627 -7.04 -5.27 -30.48
C ASP A 627 -6.07 -5.32 -29.28
N ALA A 628 -6.29 -6.26 -28.35
CA ALA A 628 -5.41 -6.49 -27.21
C ALA A 628 -4.02 -7.01 -27.63
N VAL A 629 -3.93 -7.95 -28.57
CA VAL A 629 -2.64 -8.41 -29.12
C VAL A 629 -1.91 -7.26 -29.79
N ALA A 630 -2.60 -6.43 -30.57
CA ALA A 630 -2.01 -5.26 -31.22
C ALA A 630 -1.50 -4.23 -30.19
N HIS A 631 -2.25 -4.01 -29.11
CA HIS A 631 -1.86 -3.13 -28.00
C HIS A 631 -0.56 -3.61 -27.33
N VAL A 632 -0.52 -4.88 -26.92
CA VAL A 632 0.63 -5.50 -26.25
C VAL A 632 1.86 -5.47 -27.16
N THR A 633 1.68 -5.83 -28.43
CA THR A 633 2.77 -5.87 -29.42
C THR A 633 3.35 -4.48 -29.65
N ARG A 634 2.50 -3.45 -29.81
CA ARG A 634 2.95 -2.06 -30.01
C ARG A 634 3.72 -1.51 -28.80
N LYS A 635 3.23 -1.77 -27.59
CA LYS A 635 3.81 -1.26 -26.35
C LYS A 635 5.14 -1.94 -26.00
N ASN A 636 5.28 -3.21 -26.37
CA ASN A 636 6.46 -4.03 -26.09
C ASN A 636 7.41 -4.19 -27.30
N THR A 637 7.15 -3.50 -28.42
CA THR A 637 8.12 -3.41 -29.53
C THR A 637 9.32 -2.57 -29.08
N PRO A 638 10.57 -3.04 -29.25
CA PRO A 638 11.76 -2.24 -28.93
C PRO A 638 11.74 -0.93 -29.72
N LYS A 639 11.75 0.21 -29.01
CA LYS A 639 11.97 1.50 -29.67
C LYS A 639 13.38 1.50 -30.26
N PRO A 640 13.60 2.01 -31.49
CA PRO A 640 14.94 2.15 -32.04
C PRO A 640 15.79 2.96 -31.05
N VAL A 641 16.96 2.42 -30.73
CA VAL A 641 17.95 3.13 -29.91
C VAL A 641 18.42 4.34 -30.72
N ASP A 642 18.15 5.54 -30.23
CA ASP A 642 18.75 6.75 -30.78
C ASP A 642 20.26 6.70 -30.49
N ILE A 643 21.04 6.45 -31.55
CA ILE A 643 22.50 6.34 -31.50
C ILE A 643 23.17 7.72 -31.71
N SER A 644 22.40 8.80 -31.64
CA SER A 644 22.93 10.15 -31.72
C SER A 644 23.91 10.39 -30.56
N PRO A 645 25.15 10.82 -30.83
CA PRO A 645 26.08 11.16 -29.77
C PRO A 645 25.51 12.32 -28.94
N PRO A 646 25.70 12.31 -27.61
CA PRO A 646 25.25 13.41 -26.77
C PRO A 646 25.90 14.71 -27.26
N PRO A 647 25.18 15.85 -27.24
CA PRO A 647 25.74 17.12 -27.66
C PRO A 647 26.98 17.43 -26.83
N THR A 648 28.07 17.71 -27.53
CA THR A 648 29.33 18.12 -26.92
C THR A 648 29.11 19.45 -26.21
N LEU A 649 29.25 19.46 -24.88
CA LEU A 649 29.36 20.69 -24.10
C LEU A 649 30.62 21.44 -24.57
N SER A 650 30.42 22.44 -25.43
CA SER A 650 31.47 23.39 -25.77
C SER A 650 31.79 24.22 -24.55
N THR A 651 33.05 24.22 -24.14
CA THR A 651 33.62 25.09 -23.12
C THR A 651 33.69 26.52 -23.65
N THR A 652 32.59 27.25 -23.53
CA THR A 652 32.53 28.72 -23.49
C THR A 652 31.17 29.07 -22.91
N ASP A 653 31.16 29.60 -21.69
CA ASP A 653 30.35 30.74 -21.25
C ASP A 653 30.29 30.77 -19.73
N ALA A 654 31.40 31.26 -19.17
CA ALA A 654 31.38 31.97 -17.91
C ALA A 654 31.09 33.44 -18.22
N ALA A 655 29.82 33.86 -18.19
CA ALA A 655 29.40 35.24 -17.92
C ALA A 655 27.87 35.39 -17.98
N GLY A 656 27.29 35.94 -16.92
CA GLY A 656 26.15 36.85 -17.03
C GLY A 656 24.75 36.24 -16.99
N GLU A 657 24.20 36.12 -15.79
CA GLU A 657 22.77 36.33 -15.56
C GLU A 657 22.39 37.73 -16.08
N ASN A 658 21.32 37.84 -16.89
CA ASN A 658 20.20 38.76 -16.67
C ASN A 658 19.23 38.87 -17.86
N VAL A 659 17.93 38.76 -17.50
CA VAL A 659 16.82 39.65 -17.86
C VAL A 659 16.04 39.42 -19.18
N GLU A 660 14.71 39.27 -18.97
CA GLU A 660 13.58 39.63 -19.85
C GLU A 660 13.40 38.87 -21.18
N GLU A 661 12.22 38.71 -21.76
CA GLU A 661 10.80 38.83 -21.40
C GLU A 661 10.07 38.23 -22.61
N ASP A 662 8.79 37.90 -22.43
CA ASP A 662 7.85 37.54 -23.49
C ASP A 662 7.97 38.36 -24.79
N ASN A 663 7.71 37.70 -25.92
CA ASN A 663 6.57 38.07 -26.77
C ASN A 663 6.38 37.12 -27.98
N LEU A 664 5.25 36.41 -27.93
CA LEU A 664 4.22 36.37 -28.97
C LEU A 664 4.56 37.00 -30.34
N ARG A 665 4.41 36.21 -31.42
CA ARG A 665 3.34 36.37 -32.44
C ARG A 665 3.57 35.49 -33.67
N HIS A 666 2.43 34.98 -34.19
CA HIS A 666 2.02 34.75 -35.59
C HIS A 666 3.04 34.19 -36.60
N GLY A 667 2.72 33.22 -37.45
CA GLY A 667 1.44 32.70 -37.90
C GLY A 667 1.63 32.02 -39.27
N GLU A 668 0.59 31.29 -39.66
CA GLU A 668 0.17 30.99 -41.04
C GLU A 668 0.92 29.93 -41.87
N ASP A 669 0.21 28.80 -42.02
CA ASP A 669 -0.29 28.22 -43.27
C ASP A 669 0.50 28.39 -44.58
N VAL A 670 0.90 27.27 -45.19
CA VAL A 670 0.82 27.06 -46.65
C VAL A 670 0.43 25.60 -46.96
N ARG A 671 -0.62 25.44 -47.77
CA ARG A 671 -1.09 24.19 -48.40
C ARG A 671 -0.47 23.99 -49.80
N ASN A 672 -0.70 22.78 -50.33
CA ASN A 672 -0.67 22.32 -51.75
C ASN A 672 0.71 21.86 -52.27
N ASN A 673 0.85 20.83 -53.12
CA ASN A 673 -0.07 19.91 -53.79
C ASN A 673 0.75 18.70 -54.34
N ASP A 674 0.07 17.56 -54.47
CA ASP A 674 0.08 16.53 -55.54
C ASP A 674 1.37 16.09 -56.25
N ASN A 675 1.61 14.76 -56.27
CA ASN A 675 1.53 13.96 -57.51
C ASN A 675 1.63 12.45 -57.25
N ASP A 676 0.79 11.72 -57.99
CA ASP A 676 0.68 10.25 -58.12
C ASP A 676 1.91 9.58 -58.77
N GLU A 677 2.18 8.30 -58.45
CA GLU A 677 2.27 7.21 -59.45
C GLU A 677 2.50 5.80 -58.84
N ALA A 678 1.59 4.88 -59.20
CA ALA A 678 1.72 3.46 -59.57
C ALA A 678 2.54 2.43 -58.74
N ALA A 679 1.75 1.51 -58.16
CA ALA A 679 1.91 0.07 -57.86
C ALA A 679 3.14 -0.72 -58.36
N VAL A 680 3.72 -1.55 -57.46
CA VAL A 680 4.15 -2.96 -57.70
C VAL A 680 4.15 -3.76 -56.36
N LYS A 681 3.45 -4.89 -56.31
CA LYS A 681 3.64 -5.95 -55.29
C LYS A 681 4.67 -6.98 -55.80
N PRO A 682 5.48 -7.58 -54.91
CA PRO A 682 5.89 -8.98 -55.12
C PRO A 682 5.62 -9.90 -53.91
N GLU A 683 5.40 -11.17 -54.26
CA GLU A 683 5.11 -12.37 -53.46
C GLU A 683 6.23 -12.82 -52.49
N PRO A 684 5.92 -13.74 -51.53
CA PRO A 684 6.83 -14.12 -50.45
C PRO A 684 7.80 -15.24 -50.85
N ALA A 685 9.05 -15.13 -50.39
CA ALA A 685 10.07 -16.17 -50.53
C ALA A 685 10.05 -17.18 -49.38
N ARG A 686 10.15 -18.46 -49.77
CA ARG A 686 10.21 -19.69 -48.97
C ARG A 686 11.35 -19.70 -47.96
N VAL A 687 11.11 -20.22 -46.75
CA VAL A 687 12.13 -20.68 -45.81
C VAL A 687 12.09 -22.20 -45.71
N SER A 688 13.27 -22.81 -45.81
CA SER A 688 13.56 -24.24 -45.83
C SER A 688 13.49 -24.92 -44.46
N HIS A 689 12.93 -26.13 -44.42
CA HIS A 689 12.95 -27.05 -43.28
C HIS A 689 14.35 -27.56 -42.92
N ILE A 690 14.70 -27.57 -41.62
CA ILE A 690 15.56 -28.60 -41.00
C ILE A 690 14.99 -28.99 -39.62
N SER A 691 14.56 -30.25 -39.57
CA SER A 691 14.34 -31.21 -38.48
C SER A 691 14.53 -30.79 -37.01
N THR A 692 13.47 -30.93 -36.20
CA THR A 692 13.56 -31.13 -34.74
C THR A 692 13.10 -32.55 -34.40
N HIS A 693 14.01 -33.35 -33.86
CA HIS A 693 13.69 -34.63 -33.23
C HIS A 693 12.78 -34.40 -32.02
N GLN A 694 11.56 -34.92 -32.08
CA GLN A 694 10.69 -35.12 -30.93
C GLN A 694 11.18 -36.35 -30.14
N GLN A 695 11.39 -36.19 -28.83
CA GLN A 695 11.24 -37.29 -27.88
C GLN A 695 10.01 -36.98 -27.02
N PRO A 696 9.08 -37.94 -26.84
CA PRO A 696 7.93 -37.78 -25.96
C PRO A 696 8.37 -37.90 -24.50
N ILE A 697 7.90 -36.97 -23.66
CA ILE A 697 7.99 -37.09 -22.20
C ILE A 697 6.80 -37.93 -21.75
N GLU A 698 7.10 -39.03 -21.05
CA GLU A 698 6.14 -39.94 -20.42
C GLU A 698 5.27 -39.21 -19.39
N ILE A 699 3.96 -39.45 -19.48
CA ILE A 699 2.99 -39.12 -18.45
C ILE A 699 3.14 -40.18 -17.35
N ILE A 700 3.54 -39.76 -16.15
CA ILE A 700 3.48 -40.59 -14.96
C ILE A 700 2.13 -40.29 -14.30
N GLU A 701 1.16 -41.18 -14.53
CA GLU A 701 -0.03 -41.32 -13.69
C GLU A 701 0.43 -41.85 -12.33
N ILE A 702 0.02 -41.19 -11.24
CA ILE A 702 0.09 -41.76 -9.89
C ILE A 702 -1.33 -42.16 -9.54
N GLU A 703 -1.54 -43.48 -9.49
CA GLU A 703 -2.77 -44.15 -9.04
C GLU A 703 -3.04 -43.87 -7.56
N ASP A 704 -4.33 -43.74 -7.25
CA ASP A 704 -4.89 -43.86 -5.90
C ASP A 704 -4.46 -45.18 -5.26
N SER A 705 -4.05 -45.12 -3.99
CA SER A 705 -4.06 -46.28 -3.11
C SER A 705 -4.74 -45.91 -1.80
N ASP A 706 -6.02 -46.27 -1.72
CA ASP A 706 -6.64 -46.72 -0.48
C ASP A 706 -5.93 -47.99 -0.01
N ASP A 707 -5.45 -48.01 1.24
CA ASP A 707 -5.59 -49.14 2.17
C ASP A 707 -4.97 -48.82 3.55
N GLU A 708 -5.84 -48.97 4.57
CA GLU A 708 -5.67 -49.07 6.05
C GLU A 708 -5.26 -47.87 6.92
#